data_AF-A0A4T0UJG3-F1
#
_entry.id   AF-A0A4T0UJG3-F1
#
_cell.length_a   1.000
_cell.length_b   1.000
_cell.length_c   1.000
_cell.angle_alpha   90.00
_cell.angle_beta   90.00
_cell.angle_gamma   90.00
#
_symmetry.space_group_name_H-M   'P 1'
#
loop_
_entity.id
_entity.type
_entity.pdbx_description
1 polymer ?
#
loop_
_entity_poly.entity_id
_entity_poly.type
_entity_poly.pdbx_seq_one_letter_code
_entity_poly.pdbx_strand_id
1 'polypeptide(L)'
;MDRRGFLRLGGFVGVSTASMMLGGCLGGGGTADDGQPVDFAQGVASGDPRPDSVMLWTRASRRDGQPAKLTLQFSDREDFSKLLVSTPIDAQPQWDYTVRHKVQGLAPATTYFYRFVAGKYLSPTGRTRTAPAADASPAQLKFAFLSCQDWSVNHWAAFEELAKEDLDFIVHLGDYIYETVGAGFQTGKVEAAHGKITLPDGTQREDGARYATTLADYRTLYQTYRSDPRIQALHARCPMIAVWDDHEFSDDCWQDSQTYALADEGRRQTQRRRNANQAWFEYMPADVNFDAANPAFDNIRIYRDFRFGKLASLVMTDQRLYRADHVIPEAAAKGEVGSRYFVPQTALASAEAQKMAAARQAGAHELTPVSVLGNTQRAWWQDRMKAADTTWKLWGNEVSLLRMQVDGVAVVTGLALQAFAANPQVPDALKSQAALTALREALYADLKKAGPSGALVLGSVDLTLQGFGIGDASTRTLLLQGLQAGVTPYQAFLQTFLLNADQWDGYNAERKALLAHLQANNIGNVVALTGDIHAFFAGPVMADYDAANPAPVMVDLVTAGVSSNSLLSYFKAVVDEDPQFAALKPLIYQTDSNGQTLNTFNGTLRQFNPWLRHADTDAQGYALVTLDATRLSCEFRKVKPLSGGVAPAQPATASRKTVTVRAGSSEVDVGG
;
A
#
# COMPACT_ATOMS: atom_id res chain seq x y z
N MET A 1 -28.27 -14.53 16.34
CA MET A 1 -28.12 -13.08 16.56
C MET A 1 -29.04 -12.68 17.71
N ASP A 2 -28.48 -12.31 18.87
CA ASP A 2 -29.28 -11.88 20.03
C ASP A 2 -29.96 -10.53 19.73
N ARG A 3 -31.23 -10.38 20.11
CA ARG A 3 -32.04 -9.15 19.98
C ARG A 3 -31.31 -7.92 20.53
N ARG A 4 -30.48 -8.09 21.58
CA ARG A 4 -29.66 -7.00 22.15
C ARG A 4 -28.52 -6.53 21.25
N GLY A 5 -27.97 -7.39 20.39
CA GLY A 5 -26.94 -7.02 19.41
C GLY A 5 -27.52 -6.22 18.24
N PHE A 6 -28.68 -6.64 17.71
CA PHE A 6 -29.40 -5.94 16.64
C PHE A 6 -29.82 -4.51 17.05
N LEU A 7 -30.26 -4.31 18.30
CA LEU A 7 -30.63 -2.99 18.82
C LEU A 7 -29.42 -2.07 19.08
N ARG A 8 -28.20 -2.60 19.28
CA ARG A 8 -26.98 -1.79 19.45
C ARG A 8 -26.42 -1.24 18.14
N LEU A 9 -26.64 -1.95 17.03
CA LEU A 9 -26.28 -1.54 15.67
C LEU A 9 -27.39 -0.75 14.96
N GLY A 10 -28.66 -0.92 15.37
CA GLY A 10 -29.83 -0.34 14.70
C GLY A 10 -29.91 1.19 14.67
N GLY A 11 -29.05 1.91 15.40
CA GLY A 11 -28.89 3.36 15.30
C GLY A 11 -27.62 3.82 14.56
N PHE A 12 -26.68 2.91 14.26
CA PHE A 12 -25.40 3.24 13.65
C PHE A 12 -25.32 2.88 12.16
N VAL A 13 -25.83 1.69 11.80
CA VAL A 13 -25.96 1.25 10.40
C VAL A 13 -27.43 1.22 10.02
N GLY A 14 -27.86 2.17 9.18
CA GLY A 14 -29.21 2.24 8.64
C GLY A 14 -29.31 1.66 7.23
N VAL A 15 -30.53 1.25 6.84
CA VAL A 15 -30.83 0.83 5.47
C VAL A 15 -32.15 1.47 5.01
N SER A 16 -32.14 2.12 3.86
CA SER A 16 -33.37 2.62 3.20
C SER A 16 -33.44 2.11 1.76
N THR A 17 -34.65 1.83 1.29
CA THR A 17 -34.90 1.52 -0.12
C THR A 17 -35.40 2.77 -0.82
N ALA A 18 -34.72 3.19 -1.90
CA ALA A 18 -35.20 4.25 -2.76
C ALA A 18 -36.51 3.79 -3.43
N SER A 19 -37.58 4.54 -3.23
CA SER A 19 -38.88 4.24 -3.84
C SER A 19 -39.13 5.20 -4.99
N MET A 20 -39.40 4.66 -6.19
CA MET A 20 -39.98 5.44 -7.28
C MET A 20 -41.47 5.65 -6.99
N MET A 21 -41.79 6.47 -5.98
CA MET A 21 -43.17 6.91 -5.78
C MET A 21 -43.56 7.75 -7.00
N LEU A 22 -44.52 7.26 -7.78
CA LEU A 22 -45.30 8.08 -8.71
C LEU A 22 -45.79 9.31 -7.94
N GLY A 23 -45.49 10.50 -8.44
CA GLY A 23 -45.70 11.78 -7.75
C GLY A 23 -47.14 11.94 -7.27
N GLY A 24 -47.37 11.57 -6.02
CA GLY A 24 -48.55 11.91 -5.22
C GLY A 24 -48.04 12.57 -3.96
N CYS A 25 -48.52 13.78 -3.68
CA CYS A 25 -48.06 14.66 -2.61
C CYS A 25 -47.84 13.94 -1.27
N LEU A 26 -46.58 13.64 -0.93
CA LEU A 26 -46.16 13.49 0.46
C LEU A 26 -45.84 14.88 1.00
N GLY A 27 -46.89 15.59 1.38
CA GLY A 27 -46.78 16.76 2.22
C GLY A 27 -46.28 16.38 3.61
N GLY A 28 -45.30 17.12 4.11
CA GLY A 28 -45.07 17.28 5.55
C GLY A 28 -44.28 16.19 6.28
N GLY A 29 -43.12 15.78 5.78
CA GLY A 29 -42.11 15.13 6.62
C GLY A 29 -41.17 16.17 7.20
N GLY A 30 -41.45 16.67 8.41
CA GLY A 30 -40.57 17.62 9.10
C GLY A 30 -39.15 17.04 9.24
N THR A 31 -38.12 17.88 9.06
CA THR A 31 -36.75 17.51 9.40
C THR A 31 -36.70 17.20 10.88
N ALA A 32 -36.04 16.10 11.26
CA ALA A 32 -35.70 15.86 12.65
C ALA A 32 -34.87 17.06 13.16
N ASP A 33 -35.43 17.85 14.05
CA ASP A 33 -34.85 19.08 14.59
C ASP A 33 -35.18 19.15 16.09
N ASP A 34 -34.15 19.06 16.92
CA ASP A 34 -34.24 19.30 18.35
C ASP A 34 -33.64 20.67 18.75
N GLY A 35 -33.33 21.51 17.75
CA GLY A 35 -32.81 22.87 17.89
C GLY A 35 -31.34 22.95 18.29
N GLN A 36 -30.63 21.82 18.45
CA GLN A 36 -29.25 21.81 18.93
C GLN A 36 -28.23 21.98 17.79
N PRO A 37 -27.13 22.72 18.01
CA PRO A 37 -26.07 22.84 17.01
C PRO A 37 -25.41 21.50 16.68
N VAL A 38 -25.32 21.22 15.37
CA VAL A 38 -24.62 20.04 14.82
C VAL A 38 -23.50 20.51 13.90
N ASP A 39 -22.34 19.88 14.02
CA ASP A 39 -21.16 20.16 13.20
C ASP A 39 -20.76 18.96 12.34
N PHE A 40 -20.57 19.22 11.05
CA PHE A 40 -20.15 18.27 10.02
C PHE A 40 -18.66 18.45 9.66
N ALA A 41 -17.80 18.63 10.66
CA ALA A 41 -16.39 18.98 10.51
C ALA A 41 -15.55 17.99 9.67
N GLN A 42 -16.00 16.74 9.51
CA GLN A 42 -15.33 15.72 8.69
C GLN A 42 -16.01 15.49 7.33
N GLY A 43 -16.96 16.35 6.96
CA GLY A 43 -17.69 16.28 5.70
C GLY A 43 -18.55 15.03 5.56
N VAL A 44 -18.79 14.64 4.30
CA VAL A 44 -19.58 13.48 3.91
C VAL A 44 -18.74 12.55 3.03
N ALA A 45 -19.12 11.27 2.97
CA ALA A 45 -18.51 10.32 2.04
C ALA A 45 -19.54 9.29 1.56
N SER A 46 -19.24 8.66 0.42
CA SER A 46 -19.97 7.48 -0.03
C SER A 46 -18.99 6.39 -0.42
N GLY A 47 -19.43 5.14 -0.48
CA GLY A 47 -18.54 4.03 -0.78
C GLY A 47 -19.25 2.75 -1.15
N ASP A 48 -18.42 1.78 -1.52
CA ASP A 48 -18.81 0.43 -1.95
C ASP A 48 -19.97 0.42 -2.96
N PRO A 49 -19.81 1.06 -4.12
CA PRO A 49 -20.87 1.15 -5.11
C PRO A 49 -21.24 -0.23 -5.65
N ARG A 50 -22.52 -0.55 -5.59
CA ARG A 50 -23.16 -1.73 -6.21
C ARG A 50 -24.10 -1.27 -7.32
N PRO A 51 -24.58 -2.20 -8.18
CA PRO A 51 -25.55 -1.85 -9.22
C PRO A 51 -26.81 -1.17 -8.69
N ASP A 52 -27.22 -1.52 -7.47
CA ASP A 52 -28.48 -1.10 -6.88
C ASP A 52 -28.31 -0.45 -5.50
N SER A 53 -27.09 -0.25 -5.02
CA SER A 53 -26.87 0.33 -3.69
C SER A 53 -25.56 1.09 -3.54
N VAL A 54 -25.52 1.99 -2.55
CA VAL A 54 -24.30 2.70 -2.09
C VAL A 54 -24.33 2.83 -0.57
N MET A 55 -23.16 2.84 0.07
CA MET A 55 -23.00 3.21 1.48
C MET A 55 -22.79 4.72 1.58
N LEU A 56 -23.49 5.40 2.49
CA LEU A 56 -23.33 6.82 2.79
C LEU A 56 -22.76 7.00 4.19
N TRP A 57 -21.96 8.05 4.38
CA TRP A 57 -21.27 8.32 5.63
C TRP A 57 -21.24 9.82 5.95
N THR A 58 -21.34 10.14 7.24
CA THR A 58 -20.98 11.46 7.80
C THR A 58 -20.60 11.31 9.27
N ARG A 59 -19.93 12.32 9.83
CA ARG A 59 -19.90 12.56 11.27
C ARG A 59 -20.66 13.84 11.60
N ALA A 60 -21.62 13.77 12.53
CA ALA A 60 -22.52 14.87 12.87
C ALA A 60 -22.44 15.18 14.37
N SER A 61 -21.36 15.82 14.76
CA SER A 61 -20.96 15.92 16.17
C SER A 61 -21.78 16.95 16.96
N ARG A 62 -21.93 16.67 18.26
CA ARG A 62 -22.58 17.52 19.27
C ARG A 62 -21.72 17.63 20.53
N ARG A 63 -21.98 18.67 21.32
CA ARG A 63 -21.23 18.96 22.56
C ARG A 63 -21.96 18.54 23.85
N ASP A 64 -23.24 18.22 23.77
CA ASP A 64 -24.10 17.95 24.93
C ASP A 64 -24.20 16.46 25.31
N GLY A 65 -23.54 15.57 24.56
CA GLY A 65 -23.52 14.14 24.83
C GLY A 65 -24.80 13.39 24.42
N GLN A 66 -25.77 14.05 23.78
CA GLN A 66 -27.02 13.44 23.33
C GLN A 66 -26.96 13.06 21.85
N PRO A 67 -27.69 12.04 21.37
CA PRO A 67 -27.71 11.68 19.96
C PRO A 67 -28.10 12.86 19.04
N ALA A 68 -27.36 13.06 17.96
CA ALA A 68 -27.71 14.08 16.97
C ALA A 68 -28.84 13.58 16.08
N LYS A 69 -29.98 14.28 16.13
CA LYS A 69 -31.15 14.00 15.31
C LYS A 69 -30.93 14.56 13.91
N LEU A 70 -30.89 13.69 12.90
CA LEU A 70 -30.69 14.08 11.50
C LEU A 70 -31.81 13.54 10.62
N THR A 71 -31.93 14.10 9.43
CA THR A 71 -32.67 13.52 8.30
C THR A 71 -31.70 13.30 7.15
N LEU A 72 -31.55 12.05 6.72
CA LEU A 72 -30.87 11.72 5.46
C LEU A 72 -31.80 12.08 4.31
N GLN A 73 -31.33 12.93 3.40
CA GLN A 73 -31.99 13.21 2.13
C GLN A 73 -31.15 12.64 0.99
N PHE A 74 -31.79 11.93 0.06
CA PHE A 74 -31.17 11.33 -1.11
C PHE A 74 -32.02 11.65 -2.36
N SER A 75 -31.37 12.00 -3.46
CA SER A 75 -32.02 12.60 -4.63
C SER A 75 -31.31 12.22 -5.93
N ASP A 76 -32.06 12.15 -7.04
CA ASP A 76 -31.52 12.10 -8.41
C ASP A 76 -31.28 13.51 -9.00
N ARG A 77 -31.50 14.56 -8.21
CA ARG A 77 -31.29 15.97 -8.55
C ARG A 77 -30.44 16.67 -7.49
N GLU A 78 -29.44 17.42 -7.92
CA GLU A 78 -28.49 18.11 -7.04
C GLU A 78 -29.16 19.17 -6.16
N ASP A 79 -30.23 19.80 -6.64
CA ASP A 79 -31.01 20.80 -5.90
C ASP A 79 -31.98 20.19 -4.87
N PHE A 80 -32.04 18.86 -4.77
CA PHE A 80 -32.98 18.13 -3.91
C PHE A 80 -34.46 18.45 -4.15
N SER A 81 -34.81 18.93 -5.35
CA SER A 81 -36.21 19.20 -5.75
C SER A 81 -37.09 17.93 -5.77
N LYS A 82 -36.47 16.75 -5.88
CA LYS A 82 -37.12 15.44 -5.81
C LYS A 82 -36.34 14.48 -4.91
N LEU A 83 -36.89 14.20 -3.73
CA LEU A 83 -36.29 13.23 -2.82
C LEU A 83 -36.73 11.80 -3.17
N LEU A 84 -35.76 10.90 -3.27
CA LEU A 84 -35.96 9.45 -3.38
C LEU A 84 -35.93 8.76 -2.00
N VAL A 85 -35.20 9.35 -1.05
CA VAL A 85 -35.18 8.96 0.36
C VAL A 85 -35.21 10.22 1.20
N SER A 86 -36.05 10.22 2.24
CA SER A 86 -36.05 11.19 3.33
C SER A 86 -36.30 10.42 4.62
N THR A 87 -35.24 10.12 5.39
CA THR A 87 -35.32 9.20 6.54
C THR A 87 -34.70 9.82 7.77
N PRO A 88 -35.40 9.85 8.92
CA PRO A 88 -34.80 10.27 10.19
C PRO A 88 -33.76 9.24 10.64
N ILE A 89 -32.61 9.73 11.12
CA ILE A 89 -31.50 8.93 11.62
C ILE A 89 -30.89 9.62 12.84
N ASP A 90 -30.30 8.84 13.74
CA ASP A 90 -29.66 9.35 14.94
C ASP A 90 -28.14 9.11 14.87
N ALA A 91 -27.33 10.16 14.92
CA ALA A 91 -25.89 10.01 15.10
C ALA A 91 -25.59 9.82 16.60
N GLN A 92 -25.11 8.64 16.96
CA GLN A 92 -25.02 8.21 18.35
C GLN A 92 -23.64 8.55 18.97
N PRO A 93 -23.57 9.08 20.21
CA PRO A 93 -22.30 9.43 20.86
C PRO A 93 -21.36 8.23 21.04
N GLN A 94 -21.90 7.03 21.30
CA GLN A 94 -21.08 5.83 21.48
C GLN A 94 -20.34 5.39 20.20
N TRP A 95 -20.79 5.85 19.04
CA TRP A 95 -20.15 5.65 17.72
C TRP A 95 -19.52 6.96 17.22
N ASP A 96 -19.16 7.85 18.15
CA ASP A 96 -18.52 9.14 17.85
C ASP A 96 -19.32 10.00 16.87
N TYR A 97 -20.64 9.93 16.97
CA TYR A 97 -21.58 10.64 16.10
C TYR A 97 -21.36 10.37 14.61
N THR A 98 -20.74 9.24 14.26
CA THR A 98 -20.67 8.77 12.89
C THR A 98 -21.99 8.10 12.51
N VAL A 99 -22.36 8.24 11.25
CA VAL A 99 -23.53 7.60 10.64
C VAL A 99 -23.06 6.82 9.44
N ARG A 100 -23.52 5.58 9.31
CA ARG A 100 -23.39 4.77 8.09
C ARG A 100 -24.77 4.35 7.63
N HIS A 101 -25.10 4.64 6.37
CA HIS A 101 -26.43 4.35 5.85
C HIS A 101 -26.38 3.79 4.43
N LYS A 102 -26.87 2.57 4.26
CA LYS A 102 -26.98 1.94 2.95
C LYS A 102 -28.28 2.37 2.27
N VAL A 103 -28.18 2.94 1.08
CA VAL A 103 -29.34 3.18 0.22
C VAL A 103 -29.36 2.12 -0.86
N GLN A 104 -30.47 1.38 -1.00
CA GLN A 104 -30.64 0.29 -1.97
C GLN A 104 -31.85 0.52 -2.89
N GLY A 105 -32.04 -0.35 -3.89
CA GLY A 105 -33.11 -0.21 -4.89
C GLY A 105 -32.84 0.90 -5.91
N LEU A 106 -31.57 1.24 -6.12
CA LEU A 106 -31.12 2.29 -7.03
C LEU A 106 -31.02 1.78 -8.47
N ALA A 107 -31.07 2.70 -9.42
CA ALA A 107 -30.77 2.39 -10.81
C ALA A 107 -29.24 2.23 -10.98
N PRO A 108 -28.78 1.28 -11.82
CA PRO A 108 -27.35 1.09 -12.09
C PRO A 108 -26.75 2.26 -12.88
N ALA A 109 -25.43 2.41 -12.80
CA ALA A 109 -24.63 3.42 -13.50
C ALA A 109 -25.15 4.88 -13.37
N THR A 110 -25.87 5.19 -12.29
CA THR A 110 -26.60 6.45 -12.11
C THR A 110 -25.95 7.33 -11.05
N THR A 111 -25.87 8.63 -11.33
CA THR A 111 -25.39 9.62 -10.35
C THR A 111 -26.53 10.04 -9.43
N TYR A 112 -26.24 10.12 -8.13
CA TYR A 112 -27.17 10.58 -7.10
C TYR A 112 -26.50 11.60 -6.19
N PHE A 113 -27.33 12.34 -5.47
CA PHE A 113 -26.92 13.37 -4.51
C PHE A 113 -27.53 13.09 -3.13
N TYR A 114 -26.78 13.39 -2.08
CA TYR A 114 -27.21 13.15 -0.71
C TYR A 114 -26.73 14.25 0.23
N ARG A 115 -27.47 14.45 1.32
CA ARG A 115 -27.09 15.35 2.42
C ARG A 115 -27.73 14.91 3.72
N PHE A 116 -27.14 15.35 4.83
CA PHE A 116 -27.66 15.17 6.18
C PHE A 116 -28.16 16.52 6.70
N VAL A 117 -29.36 16.52 7.28
CA VAL A 117 -30.05 17.74 7.72
C VAL A 117 -30.39 17.64 9.20
N ALA A 118 -29.96 18.61 10.01
CA ALA A 118 -30.34 18.76 11.41
C ALA A 118 -30.89 20.18 11.63
N GLY A 119 -32.21 20.35 11.51
CA GLY A 119 -32.83 21.68 11.47
C GLY A 119 -32.21 22.58 10.40
N LYS A 120 -31.56 23.67 10.82
CA LYS A 120 -30.84 24.61 9.93
C LYS A 120 -29.40 24.20 9.58
N TYR A 121 -28.86 23.17 10.24
CA TYR A 121 -27.49 22.71 10.02
C TYR A 121 -27.49 21.66 8.91
N LEU A 122 -26.77 21.96 7.83
CA LEU A 122 -26.67 21.11 6.65
C LEU A 122 -25.25 20.58 6.52
N SER A 123 -25.11 19.29 6.22
CA SER A 123 -23.84 18.78 5.70
C SER A 123 -23.53 19.39 4.33
N PRO A 124 -22.28 19.33 3.86
CA PRO A 124 -21.99 19.46 2.43
C PRO A 124 -22.85 18.48 1.62
N THR A 125 -23.23 18.89 0.40
CA THR A 125 -23.86 17.98 -0.56
C THR A 125 -22.83 16.98 -1.06
N GLY A 126 -23.12 15.69 -0.90
CA GLY A 126 -22.35 14.63 -1.51
C GLY A 126 -22.95 14.18 -2.84
N ARG A 127 -22.09 13.74 -3.75
CA ARG A 127 -22.38 13.07 -5.01
C ARG A 127 -21.86 11.64 -4.93
N THR A 128 -22.63 10.70 -5.46
CA THR A 128 -22.24 9.29 -5.53
C THR A 128 -22.68 8.69 -6.87
N ARG A 129 -22.19 7.49 -7.19
CA ARG A 129 -22.53 6.76 -8.42
C ARG A 129 -22.68 5.27 -8.13
N THR A 130 -23.76 4.66 -8.61
CA THR A 130 -23.92 3.20 -8.59
C THR A 130 -23.08 2.52 -9.66
N ALA A 131 -22.65 1.28 -9.39
CA ALA A 131 -21.94 0.48 -10.38
C ALA A 131 -22.85 0.14 -11.58
N PRO A 132 -22.30 -0.20 -12.76
CA PRO A 132 -23.08 -0.76 -13.86
C PRO A 132 -23.73 -2.10 -13.47
N ALA A 133 -24.88 -2.42 -14.08
CA ALA A 133 -25.51 -3.73 -13.94
C ALA A 133 -24.55 -4.85 -14.38
N ALA A 134 -24.67 -6.04 -13.79
CA ALA A 134 -23.71 -7.13 -13.97
C ALA A 134 -23.58 -7.63 -15.43
N ASP A 135 -24.64 -7.50 -16.21
CA ASP A 135 -24.75 -7.88 -17.62
C ASP A 135 -24.45 -6.73 -18.61
N ALA A 136 -24.32 -5.49 -18.10
CA ALA A 136 -23.97 -4.33 -18.90
C ALA A 136 -22.55 -4.42 -19.45
N SER A 137 -22.30 -3.76 -20.58
CA SER A 137 -20.97 -3.67 -21.20
C SER A 137 -20.54 -2.20 -21.24
N PRO A 138 -20.12 -1.61 -20.09
CA PRO A 138 -19.67 -0.22 -20.07
C PRO A 138 -18.50 -0.04 -21.03
N ALA A 139 -18.47 1.08 -21.77
CA ALA A 139 -17.41 1.35 -22.74
C ALA A 139 -16.05 1.56 -22.07
N GLN A 140 -16.05 2.08 -20.85
CA GLN A 140 -14.85 2.43 -20.09
C GLN A 140 -15.15 2.49 -18.59
N LEU A 141 -14.12 2.35 -17.76
CA LEU A 141 -14.09 2.77 -16.36
C LEU A 141 -12.94 3.75 -16.13
N LYS A 142 -13.18 4.75 -15.28
CA LYS A 142 -12.15 5.68 -14.80
C LYS A 142 -12.13 5.72 -13.28
N PHE A 143 -10.99 5.44 -12.69
CA PHE A 143 -10.84 5.50 -11.23
C PHE A 143 -9.43 5.93 -10.86
N ALA A 144 -9.28 6.41 -9.62
CA ALA A 144 -7.97 6.60 -9.01
C ALA A 144 -7.69 5.51 -7.99
N PHE A 145 -6.42 5.18 -7.78
CA PHE A 145 -6.00 4.43 -6.60
C PHE A 145 -4.84 5.14 -5.90
N LEU A 146 -4.85 5.07 -4.56
CA LEU A 146 -3.93 5.79 -3.68
C LEU A 146 -3.73 5.04 -2.35
N SER A 147 -2.66 5.39 -1.64
CA SER A 147 -2.33 4.93 -0.29
C SER A 147 -1.47 5.99 0.42
N CYS A 148 -1.17 5.75 1.71
CA CYS A 148 -0.07 6.38 2.44
C CYS A 148 -0.11 7.92 2.41
N GLN A 149 -1.04 8.46 3.19
CA GLN A 149 -1.31 9.90 3.29
C GLN A 149 -0.91 10.45 4.66
N ASP A 150 0.33 10.25 5.13
CA ASP A 150 0.75 10.74 6.45
C ASP A 150 0.51 12.26 6.61
N TRP A 151 -0.21 12.61 7.67
CA TRP A 151 -0.51 13.99 8.09
C TRP A 151 0.72 14.74 8.60
N SER A 152 1.76 14.02 9.03
CA SER A 152 2.90 14.60 9.75
C SER A 152 4.03 15.05 8.83
N VAL A 153 3.94 14.79 7.52
CA VAL A 153 4.98 15.07 6.54
C VAL A 153 4.41 15.49 5.19
N ASN A 154 5.19 16.26 4.42
CA ASN A 154 4.85 16.74 3.09
C ASN A 154 3.52 17.53 3.03
N HIS A 155 2.69 17.28 2.00
CA HIS A 155 1.46 18.03 1.75
C HIS A 155 0.43 17.22 0.96
N TRP A 156 -0.81 17.69 0.98
CA TRP A 156 -1.98 17.05 0.38
C TRP A 156 -2.55 17.83 -0.82
N ALA A 157 -1.75 18.69 -1.46
CA ALA A 157 -2.15 19.43 -2.67
C ALA A 157 -2.61 18.54 -3.84
N ALA A 158 -2.22 17.26 -3.84
CA ALA A 158 -2.72 16.25 -4.78
C ALA A 158 -4.25 16.11 -4.78
N PHE A 159 -4.88 16.21 -3.60
CA PHE A 159 -6.33 16.02 -3.46
C PHE A 159 -7.15 17.12 -4.13
N GLU A 160 -6.62 18.34 -4.28
CA GLU A 160 -7.31 19.41 -5.00
C GLU A 160 -7.42 19.14 -6.51
N GLU A 161 -6.42 18.49 -7.11
CA GLU A 161 -6.50 18.05 -8.49
C GLU A 161 -7.40 16.83 -8.61
N LEU A 162 -7.19 15.85 -7.72
CA LEU A 162 -7.92 14.60 -7.76
C LEU A 162 -9.43 14.80 -7.60
N ALA A 163 -9.87 15.75 -6.76
CA ALA A 163 -11.28 16.08 -6.59
C ALA A 163 -11.94 16.69 -7.86
N LYS A 164 -11.15 17.17 -8.82
CA LYS A 164 -11.63 17.74 -10.10
C LYS A 164 -11.73 16.68 -11.21
N GLU A 165 -11.13 15.52 -11.03
CA GLU A 165 -11.18 14.43 -12.00
C GLU A 165 -12.60 13.86 -12.16
N ASP A 166 -12.92 13.40 -13.37
CA ASP A 166 -14.18 12.70 -13.67
C ASP A 166 -13.98 11.20 -13.45
N LEU A 167 -14.19 10.78 -12.20
CA LEU A 167 -13.99 9.41 -11.74
C LEU A 167 -15.33 8.72 -11.44
N ASP A 168 -15.39 7.42 -11.75
CA ASP A 168 -16.49 6.54 -11.35
C ASP A 168 -16.40 6.20 -9.86
N PHE A 169 -15.19 5.99 -9.34
CA PHE A 169 -14.88 5.73 -7.94
C PHE A 169 -13.40 5.99 -7.65
N ILE A 170 -13.02 5.95 -6.38
CA ILE A 170 -11.62 5.89 -5.92
C ILE A 170 -11.35 4.61 -5.14
N VAL A 171 -10.12 4.13 -5.18
CA VAL A 171 -9.64 2.99 -4.38
C VAL A 171 -8.60 3.49 -3.39
N HIS A 172 -8.78 3.22 -2.09
CA HIS A 172 -7.78 3.51 -1.06
C HIS A 172 -7.21 2.19 -0.55
N LEU A 173 -5.89 2.01 -0.68
CA LEU A 173 -5.23 0.73 -0.45
C LEU A 173 -4.65 0.55 0.95
N GLY A 174 -4.70 1.59 1.78
CA GLY A 174 -4.30 1.55 3.18
C GLY A 174 -3.47 2.76 3.57
N ASP A 175 -3.10 2.84 4.85
CA ASP A 175 -2.45 4.00 5.46
C ASP A 175 -3.26 5.30 5.26
N TYR A 176 -4.57 5.17 5.46
CA TYR A 176 -5.48 6.32 5.51
C TYR A 176 -5.14 7.19 6.73
N ILE A 177 -4.68 6.58 7.82
CA ILE A 177 -4.12 7.22 9.00
C ILE A 177 -2.75 6.61 9.32
N TYR A 178 -1.93 7.36 10.06
CA TYR A 178 -0.78 6.84 10.79
C TYR A 178 -1.08 6.82 12.28
N GLU A 179 -0.86 5.68 12.92
CA GLU A 179 -1.05 5.48 14.36
C GLU A 179 -0.01 6.21 15.22
N THR A 180 1.14 6.58 14.63
CA THR A 180 2.23 7.26 15.32
C THR A 180 2.25 8.78 15.12
N VAL A 181 2.79 9.48 16.11
CA VAL A 181 3.14 10.91 16.05
C VAL A 181 4.61 11.08 16.44
N GLY A 182 5.40 11.60 15.51
CA GLY A 182 6.82 11.87 15.70
C GLY A 182 7.72 10.64 15.61
N ALA A 183 7.28 9.58 14.90
CA ALA A 183 8.11 8.42 14.64
C ALA A 183 9.30 8.76 13.73
N GLY A 184 10.38 7.98 13.84
CA GLY A 184 11.63 8.23 13.10
C GLY A 184 11.48 8.22 11.58
N PHE A 185 10.46 7.57 11.04
CA PHE A 185 10.15 7.58 9.60
C PHE A 185 9.40 8.85 9.14
N GLN A 186 8.79 9.60 10.06
CA GLN A 186 8.03 10.83 9.79
C GLN A 186 8.97 12.03 9.71
N THR A 187 9.86 12.02 8.71
CA THR A 187 10.96 12.97 8.60
C THR A 187 10.65 14.13 7.64
N GLY A 188 11.25 15.28 7.92
CA GLY A 188 11.16 16.46 7.07
C GLY A 188 10.11 17.46 7.55
N LYS A 189 9.61 18.29 6.63
CA LYS A 189 8.63 19.32 6.92
C LYS A 189 7.24 18.85 6.52
N VAL A 190 6.23 19.43 7.17
CA VAL A 190 4.83 19.33 6.82
C VAL A 190 4.29 20.70 6.41
N GLU A 191 3.30 20.75 5.54
CA GLU A 191 2.60 21.99 5.21
C GLU A 191 1.90 22.61 6.43
N ALA A 192 1.77 23.95 6.42
CA ALA A 192 1.14 24.67 7.52
C ALA A 192 -0.35 24.33 7.76
N ALA A 193 -1.02 23.71 6.78
CA ALA A 193 -2.41 23.27 6.92
C ALA A 193 -2.55 22.08 7.89
N HIS A 194 -1.47 21.34 8.15
CA HIS A 194 -1.48 20.15 9.01
C HIS A 194 -0.88 20.48 10.38
N GLY A 195 -1.77 20.75 11.34
CA GLY A 195 -1.37 21.00 12.72
C GLY A 195 -0.86 19.74 13.43
N LYS A 196 -0.03 19.91 14.46
CA LYS A 196 0.49 18.78 15.25
C LYS A 196 -0.65 17.98 15.90
N ILE A 197 -0.63 16.67 15.70
CA ILE A 197 -1.56 15.74 16.36
C ILE A 197 -1.19 15.58 17.84
N THR A 198 -2.19 15.59 18.72
CA THR A 198 -2.04 15.20 20.12
C THR A 198 -3.00 14.05 20.41
N LEU A 199 -2.42 12.88 20.70
CA LEU A 199 -3.18 11.70 21.11
C LEU A 199 -3.68 11.89 22.57
N PRO A 200 -4.99 11.72 22.83
CA PRO A 200 -5.56 11.83 24.18
C PRO A 200 -4.86 10.96 25.22
N ASP A 201 -4.64 9.69 24.91
CA ASP A 201 -4.06 8.71 25.82
C ASP A 201 -2.63 8.33 25.40
N GLY A 202 -2.43 7.96 24.12
CA GLY A 202 -1.16 7.75 23.41
C GLY A 202 0.01 7.11 24.19
N THR A 203 0.50 5.95 23.78
CA THR A 203 1.65 5.31 24.45
C THR A 203 2.98 5.87 23.93
N GLN A 204 3.88 6.23 24.84
CA GLN A 204 5.22 6.73 24.52
C GLN A 204 6.17 5.59 24.11
N ARG A 205 6.97 5.82 23.08
CA ARG A 205 8.07 4.97 22.61
C ARG A 205 9.40 5.46 23.18
N GLU A 206 10.39 4.57 23.19
CA GLU A 206 11.75 4.87 23.66
C GLU A 206 12.45 5.96 22.83
N ASP A 207 12.13 6.04 21.53
CA ASP A 207 12.60 7.06 20.60
C ASP A 207 11.93 8.44 20.77
N GLY A 208 11.00 8.57 21.73
CA GLY A 208 10.26 9.80 22.02
C GLY A 208 8.99 9.99 21.19
N ALA A 209 8.70 9.12 20.23
CA ALA A 209 7.44 9.11 19.51
C ALA A 209 6.27 8.66 20.41
N ARG A 210 5.04 8.86 19.96
CA ARG A 210 3.84 8.30 20.60
C ARG A 210 2.99 7.54 19.59
N TYR A 211 2.32 6.47 19.99
CA TYR A 211 1.37 5.73 19.15
C TYR A 211 -0.01 5.63 19.79
N ALA A 212 -1.04 5.50 18.94
CA ALA A 212 -2.43 5.36 19.35
C ALA A 212 -2.71 4.00 20.01
N THR A 213 -3.34 4.02 21.18
CA THR A 213 -3.59 2.82 21.99
C THR A 213 -5.08 2.63 22.27
N THR A 214 -5.80 3.71 22.55
CA THR A 214 -7.22 3.67 22.90
C THR A 214 -8.12 3.94 21.70
N LEU A 215 -9.40 3.59 21.81
CA LEU A 215 -10.39 3.99 20.79
C LEU A 215 -10.47 5.52 20.61
N ALA A 216 -10.25 6.28 21.69
CA ALA A 216 -10.20 7.74 21.62
C ALA A 216 -9.01 8.23 20.78
N ASP A 217 -7.83 7.61 20.93
CA ASP A 217 -6.66 7.92 20.10
C ASP A 217 -6.94 7.70 18.61
N TYR A 218 -7.46 6.52 18.23
CA TYR A 218 -7.77 6.22 16.83
C TYR A 218 -8.85 7.13 16.26
N ARG A 219 -9.90 7.44 17.04
CA ARG A 219 -10.91 8.44 16.65
C ARG A 219 -10.28 9.80 16.40
N THR A 220 -9.36 10.26 17.26
CA THR A 220 -8.64 11.53 17.07
C THR A 220 -7.85 11.55 15.77
N LEU A 221 -7.21 10.44 15.39
CA LEU A 221 -6.51 10.32 14.11
C LEU A 221 -7.48 10.49 12.93
N TYR A 222 -8.55 9.70 12.87
CA TYR A 222 -9.53 9.82 11.79
C TYR A 222 -10.21 11.20 11.73
N GLN A 223 -10.55 11.79 12.88
CA GLN A 223 -11.12 13.14 12.94
C GLN A 223 -10.16 14.17 12.36
N THR A 224 -8.86 14.07 12.68
CA THR A 224 -7.82 14.96 12.17
C THR A 224 -7.64 14.78 10.66
N TYR A 225 -7.39 13.57 10.19
CA TYR A 225 -7.13 13.32 8.77
C TYR A 225 -8.33 13.71 7.90
N ARG A 226 -9.57 13.44 8.36
CA ARG A 226 -10.79 13.83 7.64
C ARG A 226 -11.15 15.31 7.79
N SER A 227 -10.42 16.09 8.60
CA SER A 227 -10.67 17.53 8.74
C SER A 227 -10.11 18.36 7.58
N ASP A 228 -9.24 17.79 6.74
CA ASP A 228 -8.69 18.50 5.58
C ASP A 228 -9.79 18.75 4.53
N PRO A 229 -10.02 20.02 4.13
CA PRO A 229 -11.08 20.33 3.17
C PRO A 229 -10.85 19.70 1.79
N ARG A 230 -9.61 19.39 1.42
CA ARG A 230 -9.27 18.81 0.11
C ARG A 230 -9.69 17.34 0.03
N ILE A 231 -9.46 16.56 1.09
CA ILE A 231 -9.93 15.17 1.13
C ILE A 231 -11.45 15.10 1.30
N GLN A 232 -12.05 16.06 2.04
CA GLN A 232 -13.52 16.18 2.11
C GLN A 232 -14.14 16.45 0.74
N ALA A 233 -13.54 17.33 -0.07
CA ALA A 233 -14.00 17.61 -1.42
C ALA A 233 -13.95 16.36 -2.31
N LEU A 234 -12.90 15.54 -2.20
CA LEU A 234 -12.79 14.28 -2.91
C LEU A 234 -13.86 13.27 -2.46
N HIS A 235 -14.02 13.06 -1.15
CA HIS A 235 -15.01 12.13 -0.59
C HIS A 235 -16.45 12.52 -0.90
N ALA A 236 -16.74 13.83 -0.98
CA ALA A 236 -18.05 14.33 -1.36
C ALA A 236 -18.35 14.17 -2.86
N ARG A 237 -17.35 13.85 -3.70
CA ARG A 237 -17.49 13.81 -5.16
C ARG A 237 -17.69 12.40 -5.73
N CYS A 238 -16.98 11.43 -5.15
CA CYS A 238 -16.83 10.08 -5.71
C CYS A 238 -17.01 9.01 -4.62
N PRO A 239 -17.64 7.87 -4.94
CA PRO A 239 -17.66 6.75 -4.01
C PRO A 239 -16.26 6.15 -3.85
N MET A 240 -15.91 5.76 -2.61
CA MET A 240 -14.65 5.12 -2.27
C MET A 240 -14.81 3.62 -2.03
N ILE A 241 -13.85 2.84 -2.52
CA ILE A 241 -13.64 1.43 -2.17
C ILE A 241 -12.34 1.36 -1.38
N ALA A 242 -12.41 1.10 -0.08
CA ALA A 242 -11.24 1.15 0.80
C ALA A 242 -10.93 -0.20 1.47
N VAL A 243 -9.65 -0.44 1.67
CA VAL A 243 -9.08 -1.39 2.64
C VAL A 243 -8.13 -0.62 3.57
N TRP A 244 -7.65 -1.27 4.63
CA TRP A 244 -6.56 -0.73 5.45
C TRP A 244 -5.23 -1.30 4.98
N ASP A 245 -4.15 -0.79 5.55
CA ASP A 245 -2.89 -1.49 5.66
C ASP A 245 -2.52 -1.64 7.15
N ASP A 246 -1.25 -1.52 7.50
CA ASP A 246 -0.70 -1.73 8.83
C ASP A 246 -0.89 -0.51 9.73
N HIS A 247 -0.68 0.72 9.23
CA HIS A 247 -0.75 1.94 10.03
C HIS A 247 -2.16 2.31 10.53
N GLU A 248 -3.22 1.66 10.04
CA GLU A 248 -4.52 1.66 10.71
C GLU A 248 -4.50 1.02 12.10
N PHE A 249 -3.46 0.25 12.44
CA PHE A 249 -3.25 -0.38 13.74
C PHE A 249 -1.82 -0.20 14.27
N SER A 250 -0.81 -0.70 13.57
CA SER A 250 0.59 -0.67 13.97
C SER A 250 1.45 -1.01 12.76
N ASP A 251 2.49 -0.20 12.53
CA ASP A 251 3.58 -0.43 11.56
C ASP A 251 4.00 -1.91 11.50
N ASP A 252 4.07 -2.47 10.29
CA ASP A 252 4.44 -3.84 9.92
C ASP A 252 3.68 -4.96 10.65
N CYS A 253 2.49 -4.67 11.19
CA CYS A 253 1.77 -5.63 12.01
C CYS A 253 1.43 -6.94 11.30
N TRP A 254 1.21 -7.98 12.10
CA TRP A 254 0.46 -9.16 11.71
C TRP A 254 -0.62 -9.46 12.75
N GLN A 255 -1.85 -9.66 12.28
CA GLN A 255 -3.01 -9.90 13.14
C GLN A 255 -3.16 -8.78 14.20
N ASP A 256 -2.99 -9.09 15.48
CA ASP A 256 -2.98 -8.15 16.59
C ASP A 256 -1.60 -8.02 17.27
N SER A 257 -0.52 -8.38 16.58
CA SER A 257 0.85 -8.15 17.03
C SER A 257 1.41 -6.83 16.49
N GLN A 258 2.13 -6.09 17.33
CA GLN A 258 2.95 -4.94 16.94
C GLN A 258 4.43 -5.37 16.83
N THR A 259 5.25 -4.61 16.12
CA THR A 259 6.64 -4.98 15.79
C THR A 259 7.63 -3.84 15.99
N TYR A 260 7.35 -2.90 16.90
CA TYR A 260 8.22 -1.72 17.11
C TYR A 260 9.56 -2.07 17.75
N ALA A 261 9.63 -3.14 18.54
CA ALA A 261 10.83 -3.55 19.24
C ALA A 261 10.93 -5.07 19.35
N LEU A 262 12.15 -5.58 19.55
CA LEU A 262 12.40 -7.01 19.80
C LEU A 262 11.58 -7.58 20.98
N ALA A 263 11.27 -6.75 21.98
CA ALA A 263 10.46 -7.15 23.13
C ALA A 263 8.97 -7.37 22.81
N ASP A 264 8.52 -6.99 21.60
CA ASP A 264 7.15 -7.20 21.15
C ASP A 264 6.93 -8.60 20.55
N GLU A 265 7.98 -9.38 20.28
CA GLU A 265 7.84 -10.70 19.66
C GLU A 265 6.91 -11.62 20.49
N GLY A 266 5.91 -12.18 19.81
CA GLY A 266 4.88 -13.01 20.43
C GLY A 266 3.86 -12.27 21.30
N ARG A 267 3.98 -10.95 21.46
CA ARG A 267 3.09 -10.13 22.31
C ARG A 267 1.87 -9.67 21.53
N ARG A 268 0.69 -10.02 22.05
CA ARG A 268 -0.61 -9.70 21.41
C ARG A 268 -1.24 -8.45 22.01
N GLN A 269 -1.78 -7.60 21.16
CA GLN A 269 -2.42 -6.32 21.48
C GLN A 269 -3.91 -6.34 21.09
N THR A 270 -4.61 -7.43 21.40
CA THR A 270 -5.99 -7.70 20.96
C THR A 270 -6.94 -6.53 21.21
N GLN A 271 -6.89 -5.89 22.39
CA GLN A 271 -7.77 -4.76 22.69
C GLN A 271 -7.42 -3.52 21.86
N ARG A 272 -6.14 -3.24 21.61
CA ARG A 272 -5.71 -2.14 20.75
C ARG A 272 -6.14 -2.40 19.30
N ARG A 273 -5.98 -3.64 18.78
CA ARG A 273 -6.46 -4.02 17.44
C ARG A 273 -7.97 -3.86 17.32
N ARG A 274 -8.74 -4.25 18.34
CA ARG A 274 -10.20 -4.05 18.36
C ARG A 274 -10.60 -2.57 18.39
N ASN A 275 -9.85 -1.72 19.11
CA ASN A 275 -10.04 -0.28 19.09
C ASN A 275 -9.79 0.30 17.68
N ALA A 276 -8.70 -0.11 17.02
CA ALA A 276 -8.39 0.26 15.64
C ALA A 276 -9.49 -0.19 14.66
N ASN A 277 -9.88 -1.47 14.71
CA ASN A 277 -10.95 -2.03 13.87
C ASN A 277 -12.28 -1.26 14.04
N GLN A 278 -12.64 -0.91 15.28
CA GLN A 278 -13.85 -0.14 15.55
C GLN A 278 -13.76 1.27 14.97
N ALA A 279 -12.64 1.97 15.15
CA ALA A 279 -12.45 3.30 14.57
C ALA A 279 -12.50 3.27 13.03
N TRP A 280 -11.87 2.29 12.39
CA TRP A 280 -11.96 2.11 10.94
C TRP A 280 -13.42 1.89 10.50
N PHE A 281 -14.15 1.01 11.20
CA PHE A 281 -15.57 0.75 10.92
C PHE A 281 -16.47 1.98 11.13
N GLU A 282 -16.10 2.86 12.07
CA GLU A 282 -16.79 4.13 12.32
C GLU A 282 -16.58 5.15 11.20
N TYR A 283 -15.36 5.22 10.66
CA TYR A 283 -14.93 6.33 9.80
C TYR A 283 -14.87 6.03 8.29
N MET A 284 -14.92 4.76 7.90
CA MET A 284 -14.82 4.37 6.50
C MET A 284 -16.20 4.04 5.90
N PRO A 285 -16.54 4.55 4.70
CA PRO A 285 -17.83 4.32 4.03
C PRO A 285 -17.91 2.93 3.36
N ALA A 286 -17.44 1.88 4.04
CA ALA A 286 -17.43 0.52 3.52
C ALA A 286 -18.70 -0.25 3.94
N ASP A 287 -19.20 -1.15 3.09
CA ASP A 287 -20.29 -2.08 3.39
C ASP A 287 -19.70 -3.42 3.86
N VAL A 288 -19.31 -3.45 5.14
CA VAL A 288 -18.59 -4.57 5.77
C VAL A 288 -19.31 -5.06 7.03
N ASN A 289 -18.96 -6.27 7.46
CA ASN A 289 -19.46 -6.85 8.70
C ASN A 289 -18.51 -6.58 9.86
N PHE A 290 -19.05 -6.13 10.99
CA PHE A 290 -18.34 -5.90 12.25
C PHE A 290 -19.16 -6.48 13.40
N ASP A 291 -18.54 -7.35 14.20
CA ASP A 291 -19.15 -7.94 15.37
C ASP A 291 -18.48 -7.41 16.65
N ALA A 292 -19.04 -6.33 17.20
CA ALA A 292 -18.56 -5.76 18.46
C ALA A 292 -18.55 -6.77 19.63
N ALA A 293 -19.38 -7.82 19.57
CA ALA A 293 -19.47 -8.83 20.61
C ALA A 293 -18.39 -9.92 20.47
N ASN A 294 -17.76 -10.08 19.30
CA ASN A 294 -16.59 -10.95 19.16
C ASN A 294 -15.41 -10.37 19.97
N PRO A 295 -14.90 -11.08 21.00
CA PRO A 295 -13.79 -10.62 21.82
C PRO A 295 -12.41 -10.81 21.13
N ALA A 296 -12.33 -11.58 20.04
CA ALA A 296 -11.11 -11.78 19.29
C ALA A 296 -10.76 -10.56 18.42
N PHE A 297 -9.53 -10.54 17.90
CA PHE A 297 -9.03 -9.44 17.06
C PHE A 297 -9.66 -9.43 15.66
N ASP A 298 -10.18 -10.56 15.18
CA ASP A 298 -10.80 -10.75 13.86
C ASP A 298 -12.30 -10.40 13.85
N ASN A 299 -12.69 -9.43 14.67
CA ASN A 299 -14.08 -9.00 14.85
C ASN A 299 -14.67 -8.18 13.69
N ILE A 300 -13.98 -8.15 12.55
CA ILE A 300 -14.38 -7.45 11.34
C ILE A 300 -13.88 -8.22 10.12
N ARG A 301 -14.61 -8.12 9.00
CA ARG A 301 -14.18 -8.69 7.70
C ARG A 301 -14.27 -7.62 6.62
N ILE A 302 -13.13 -7.14 6.13
CA ILE A 302 -13.10 -6.05 5.15
C ILE A 302 -12.86 -6.52 3.70
N TYR A 303 -12.29 -7.71 3.45
CA TYR A 303 -12.10 -8.18 2.08
C TYR A 303 -13.43 -8.48 1.37
N ARG A 304 -13.55 -8.06 0.11
CA ARG A 304 -14.80 -8.10 -0.66
C ARG A 304 -14.55 -7.85 -2.15
N ASP A 305 -15.48 -8.22 -3.01
CA ASP A 305 -15.37 -8.04 -4.45
C ASP A 305 -16.46 -7.14 -5.02
N PHE A 306 -16.19 -6.53 -6.18
CA PHE A 306 -17.07 -5.63 -6.93
C PHE A 306 -17.09 -6.03 -8.40
N ARG A 307 -18.22 -5.74 -9.06
CA ARG A 307 -18.40 -6.01 -10.49
C ARG A 307 -18.90 -4.76 -11.19
N PHE A 308 -18.26 -4.41 -12.30
CA PHE A 308 -18.58 -3.27 -13.14
C PHE A 308 -18.97 -3.76 -14.53
N GLY A 309 -20.17 -4.32 -14.63
CA GLY A 309 -20.63 -5.03 -15.83
C GLY A 309 -19.73 -6.20 -16.23
N LYS A 310 -19.61 -6.44 -17.53
CA LYS A 310 -18.70 -7.44 -18.13
C LYS A 310 -17.26 -6.92 -18.27
N LEU A 311 -17.02 -5.64 -17.96
CA LEU A 311 -15.73 -5.01 -18.19
C LEU A 311 -14.71 -5.37 -17.11
N ALA A 312 -15.05 -5.19 -15.83
CA ALA A 312 -14.10 -5.44 -14.76
C ALA A 312 -14.74 -6.07 -13.51
N SER A 313 -14.00 -6.98 -12.89
CA SER A 313 -14.19 -7.36 -11.48
C SER A 313 -13.04 -6.78 -10.67
N LEU A 314 -13.32 -6.23 -9.49
CA LEU A 314 -12.31 -5.77 -8.54
C LEU A 314 -12.41 -6.63 -7.27
N VAL A 315 -11.36 -7.38 -6.97
CA VAL A 315 -11.24 -8.21 -5.76
C VAL A 315 -10.34 -7.47 -4.77
N MET A 316 -10.88 -7.07 -3.62
CA MET A 316 -10.13 -6.41 -2.55
C MET A 316 -9.77 -7.43 -1.48
N THR A 317 -8.49 -7.58 -1.15
CA THR A 317 -7.99 -8.43 -0.05
C THR A 317 -7.69 -7.62 1.21
N ASP A 318 -7.38 -8.33 2.29
CA ASP A 318 -6.94 -7.82 3.59
C ASP A 318 -5.68 -8.60 3.95
N GLN A 319 -4.54 -7.94 3.91
CA GLN A 319 -3.23 -8.57 4.02
C GLN A 319 -2.62 -8.43 5.40
N ARG A 320 -3.32 -7.83 6.37
CA ARG A 320 -2.81 -7.64 7.74
C ARG A 320 -3.55 -8.44 8.80
N LEU A 321 -4.88 -8.57 8.70
CA LEU A 321 -5.65 -9.23 9.76
C LEU A 321 -5.49 -10.75 9.78
N TYR A 322 -5.17 -11.36 8.64
CA TYR A 322 -5.10 -12.83 8.50
C TYR A 322 -3.70 -13.36 8.24
N ARG A 323 -2.72 -12.47 8.03
CA ARG A 323 -1.34 -12.88 7.74
C ARG A 323 -0.72 -13.61 8.94
N ALA A 324 0.17 -14.53 8.65
CA ALA A 324 1.10 -15.05 9.61
C ALA A 324 2.19 -14.01 9.92
N ASP A 325 2.86 -14.21 11.04
CA ASP A 325 4.12 -13.57 11.39
C ASP A 325 5.13 -13.61 10.23
N HIS A 326 6.09 -12.67 10.22
CA HIS A 326 7.16 -12.65 9.24
C HIS A 326 7.89 -14.00 9.23
N VAL A 327 8.32 -14.44 8.04
CA VAL A 327 8.87 -15.80 7.89
C VAL A 327 10.12 -16.00 8.75
N ILE A 328 10.98 -15.00 8.85
CA ILE A 328 12.07 -14.94 9.82
C ILE A 328 11.62 -14.04 10.97
N PRO A 329 11.47 -14.55 12.21
CA PRO A 329 11.16 -13.72 13.37
C PRO A 329 12.26 -12.71 13.68
N GLU A 330 11.91 -11.53 14.20
CA GLU A 330 12.85 -10.44 14.48
C GLU A 330 13.90 -10.84 15.54
N ALA A 331 13.58 -11.63 16.56
CA ALA A 331 14.58 -12.10 17.53
C ALA A 331 15.62 -13.03 16.89
N ALA A 332 15.27 -13.76 15.83
CA ALA A 332 16.22 -14.59 15.10
C ALA A 332 17.22 -13.72 14.31
N ALA A 333 16.74 -12.60 13.75
CA ALA A 333 17.58 -11.62 13.04
C ALA A 333 18.23 -10.56 13.95
N LYS A 334 17.79 -10.45 15.20
CA LYS A 334 18.13 -9.39 16.18
C LYS A 334 17.67 -8.00 15.75
N GLY A 335 16.58 -7.93 15.00
CA GLY A 335 15.94 -6.69 14.57
C GLY A 335 15.18 -6.90 13.27
N GLU A 336 14.77 -5.79 12.68
CA GLU A 336 14.06 -5.79 11.39
C GLU A 336 14.98 -6.08 10.19
N VAL A 337 16.24 -5.68 10.26
CA VAL A 337 17.24 -5.98 9.22
C VAL A 337 17.59 -7.47 9.31
N GLY A 338 17.41 -8.19 8.21
CA GLY A 338 17.57 -9.64 8.12
C GLY A 338 16.30 -10.44 8.44
N SER A 339 15.26 -9.80 8.97
CA SER A 339 13.93 -10.39 9.20
C SER A 339 12.90 -9.87 8.18
N ARG A 340 12.78 -8.55 8.09
CA ARG A 340 11.81 -7.82 7.25
C ARG A 340 12.52 -7.01 6.16
N TYR A 341 13.66 -6.41 6.45
CA TYR A 341 14.39 -5.57 5.50
C TYR A 341 15.76 -6.16 5.19
N PHE A 342 16.20 -6.03 3.93
CA PHE A 342 17.52 -6.52 3.48
C PHE A 342 17.80 -7.98 3.90
N VAL A 343 16.88 -8.88 3.55
CA VAL A 343 16.84 -10.27 3.99
C VAL A 343 17.62 -11.19 3.05
N PRO A 344 18.56 -12.02 3.53
CA PRO A 344 19.21 -13.04 2.70
C PRO A 344 18.19 -14.02 2.11
N GLN A 345 18.13 -14.12 0.78
CA GLN A 345 17.15 -14.96 0.07
C GLN A 345 17.23 -16.44 0.49
N THR A 346 18.43 -16.96 0.69
CA THR A 346 18.68 -18.35 1.09
C THR A 346 18.21 -18.63 2.52
N ALA A 347 18.40 -17.68 3.44
CA ALA A 347 17.93 -17.78 4.82
C ALA A 347 16.40 -17.78 4.86
N LEU A 348 15.77 -16.87 4.11
CA LEU A 348 14.31 -16.79 4.01
C LEU A 348 13.72 -18.08 3.45
N ALA A 349 14.24 -18.58 2.32
CA ALA A 349 13.77 -19.81 1.71
C ALA A 349 13.91 -21.03 2.66
N SER A 350 15.00 -21.07 3.44
CA SER A 350 15.21 -22.13 4.43
C SER A 350 14.20 -22.04 5.58
N ALA A 351 13.96 -20.84 6.11
CA ALA A 351 12.99 -20.60 7.18
C ALA A 351 11.55 -20.90 6.72
N GLU A 352 11.19 -20.49 5.50
CA GLU A 352 9.90 -20.77 4.88
C GLU A 352 9.66 -22.29 4.76
N ALA A 353 10.64 -23.02 4.19
CA ALA A 353 10.57 -24.47 4.06
C ALA A 353 10.45 -25.20 5.41
N GLN A 354 11.17 -24.73 6.44
CA GLN A 354 11.09 -25.28 7.79
C GLN A 354 9.70 -25.05 8.42
N LYS A 355 9.17 -23.83 8.34
CA LYS A 355 7.82 -23.49 8.83
C LYS A 355 6.76 -24.36 8.14
N MET A 356 6.82 -24.50 6.81
CA MET A 356 5.91 -25.34 6.04
C MET A 356 6.02 -26.83 6.42
N ALA A 357 7.24 -27.35 6.57
CA ALA A 357 7.45 -28.75 6.97
C ALA A 357 6.89 -29.02 8.38
N ALA A 358 7.10 -28.11 9.33
CA ALA A 358 6.53 -28.19 10.67
C ALA A 358 5.00 -28.18 10.64
N ALA A 359 4.37 -27.31 9.83
CA ALA A 359 2.92 -27.31 9.66
C ALA A 359 2.37 -28.63 9.12
N ARG A 360 3.03 -29.25 8.12
CA ARG A 360 2.65 -30.57 7.60
C ARG A 360 2.73 -31.65 8.69
N GLN A 361 3.81 -31.64 9.48
CA GLN A 361 3.97 -32.59 10.60
C GLN A 361 2.89 -32.42 11.67
N ALA A 362 2.42 -31.18 11.89
CA ALA A 362 1.32 -30.87 12.80
C ALA A 362 -0.09 -31.13 12.21
N GLY A 363 -0.19 -31.62 10.97
CA GLY A 363 -1.48 -31.84 10.29
C GLY A 363 -2.20 -30.56 9.85
N ALA A 364 -1.51 -29.41 9.85
CA ALA A 364 -2.01 -28.14 9.36
C ALA A 364 -1.70 -27.96 7.86
N HIS A 365 -2.41 -27.03 7.22
CA HIS A 365 -2.11 -26.65 5.84
C HIS A 365 -0.73 -25.98 5.76
N GLU A 366 0.13 -26.45 4.86
CA GLU A 366 1.55 -26.05 4.77
C GLU A 366 1.77 -24.54 4.65
N LEU A 367 0.88 -23.83 3.93
CA LEU A 367 0.97 -22.38 3.73
C LEU A 367 0.54 -21.56 4.95
N THR A 368 -0.21 -22.13 5.92
CA THR A 368 -0.74 -21.36 7.05
C THR A 368 0.30 -20.52 7.81
N PRO A 369 1.49 -21.03 8.17
CA PRO A 369 2.51 -20.23 8.88
C PRO A 369 3.30 -19.27 7.98
N VAL A 370 3.04 -19.25 6.67
CA VAL A 370 3.74 -18.46 5.64
C VAL A 370 2.71 -17.83 4.70
N SER A 371 1.60 -17.37 5.26
CA SER A 371 0.44 -16.84 4.54
C SER A 371 0.28 -15.35 4.81
N VAL A 372 0.01 -14.56 3.79
CA VAL A 372 -0.51 -13.19 3.86
C VAL A 372 -2.03 -13.20 3.99
N LEU A 373 -2.73 -14.01 3.17
CA LEU A 373 -4.20 -13.98 3.12
C LEU A 373 -4.88 -14.83 4.21
N GLY A 374 -4.15 -15.74 4.83
CA GLY A 374 -4.73 -16.84 5.60
C GLY A 374 -5.51 -17.83 4.71
N ASN A 375 -5.89 -18.98 5.28
CA ASN A 375 -6.48 -20.08 4.49
C ASN A 375 -7.83 -19.71 3.86
N THR A 376 -8.72 -19.09 4.62
CA THR A 376 -10.10 -18.82 4.20
C THR A 376 -10.16 -17.77 3.09
N GLN A 377 -9.44 -16.66 3.24
CA GLN A 377 -9.44 -15.61 2.24
C GLN A 377 -8.65 -16.02 0.98
N ARG A 378 -7.56 -16.79 1.12
CA ARG A 378 -6.86 -17.37 -0.05
C ARG A 378 -7.81 -18.21 -0.91
N ALA A 379 -8.56 -19.14 -0.29
CA ALA A 379 -9.56 -19.94 -1.00
C ALA A 379 -10.66 -19.06 -1.63
N TRP A 380 -11.16 -18.08 -0.88
CA TRP A 380 -12.14 -17.12 -1.41
C TRP A 380 -11.60 -16.35 -2.62
N TRP A 381 -10.36 -15.86 -2.57
CA TRP A 381 -9.72 -15.14 -3.68
C TRP A 381 -9.59 -16.05 -4.91
N GLN A 382 -9.14 -17.29 -4.72
CA GLN A 382 -9.01 -18.28 -5.79
C GLN A 382 -10.36 -18.52 -6.48
N ASP A 383 -11.43 -18.66 -5.68
CA ASP A 383 -12.79 -18.80 -6.19
C ASP A 383 -13.29 -17.55 -6.94
N ARG A 384 -13.05 -16.34 -6.42
CA ARG A 384 -13.47 -15.10 -7.09
C ARG A 384 -12.73 -14.91 -8.41
N MET A 385 -11.42 -15.13 -8.44
CA MET A 385 -10.62 -15.03 -9.65
C MET A 385 -11.06 -16.05 -10.70
N LYS A 386 -11.37 -17.28 -10.28
CA LYS A 386 -11.86 -18.32 -11.20
C LYS A 386 -13.28 -18.07 -11.72
N ALA A 387 -14.16 -17.56 -10.87
CA ALA A 387 -15.57 -17.35 -11.22
C ALA A 387 -15.81 -16.10 -12.07
N ALA A 388 -14.92 -15.10 -12.01
CA ALA A 388 -15.10 -13.85 -12.74
C ALA A 388 -14.94 -14.03 -14.27
N ASP A 389 -16.01 -13.77 -15.01
CA ASP A 389 -16.10 -13.80 -16.48
C ASP A 389 -15.93 -12.42 -17.13
N THR A 390 -15.25 -11.51 -16.44
CA THR A 390 -15.02 -10.12 -16.87
C THR A 390 -13.74 -9.97 -17.70
N THR A 391 -13.69 -8.91 -18.52
CA THR A 391 -12.53 -8.58 -19.38
C THR A 391 -11.27 -8.30 -18.57
N TRP A 392 -11.43 -7.69 -17.39
CA TRP A 392 -10.36 -7.40 -16.43
C TRP A 392 -10.68 -7.97 -15.06
N LYS A 393 -9.70 -8.61 -14.44
CA LYS A 393 -9.71 -8.96 -13.01
C LYS A 393 -8.71 -8.05 -12.30
N LEU A 394 -9.21 -7.03 -11.63
CA LEU A 394 -8.40 -6.15 -10.80
C LEU A 394 -8.24 -6.75 -9.41
N TRP A 395 -7.05 -6.66 -8.83
CA TRP A 395 -6.76 -7.07 -7.47
C TRP A 395 -6.25 -5.88 -6.65
N GLY A 396 -7.14 -5.24 -5.90
CA GLY A 396 -6.73 -4.19 -4.97
C GLY A 396 -6.22 -4.80 -3.68
N ASN A 397 -5.00 -4.46 -3.30
CA ASN A 397 -4.37 -4.93 -2.08
C ASN A 397 -3.27 -3.98 -1.60
N GLU A 398 -2.77 -4.25 -0.41
CA GLU A 398 -1.89 -3.39 0.37
C GLU A 398 -0.47 -3.38 -0.22
N VAL A 399 0.18 -4.55 -0.25
CA VAL A 399 1.62 -4.65 -0.54
C VAL A 399 1.93 -5.15 -1.95
N SER A 400 3.06 -4.69 -2.50
CA SER A 400 3.52 -5.05 -3.86
C SER A 400 3.83 -6.55 -4.01
N LEU A 401 3.48 -7.10 -5.18
CA LEU A 401 3.86 -8.45 -5.64
C LEU A 401 5.16 -8.46 -6.45
N LEU A 402 5.65 -7.28 -6.86
CA LEU A 402 6.89 -7.13 -7.62
C LEU A 402 8.09 -7.41 -6.73
N ARG A 403 8.92 -8.38 -7.14
CA ARG A 403 10.15 -8.71 -6.42
C ARG A 403 11.11 -7.53 -6.45
N MET A 404 11.67 -7.20 -5.28
CA MET A 404 12.78 -6.28 -5.12
C MET A 404 13.96 -7.00 -4.50
N GLN A 405 14.94 -7.33 -5.34
CA GLN A 405 16.17 -7.99 -4.91
C GLN A 405 17.42 -7.24 -5.38
N VAL A 406 18.52 -7.56 -4.72
CA VAL A 406 19.87 -7.12 -5.10
C VAL A 406 20.80 -8.33 -5.07
N ASP A 407 21.59 -8.52 -6.13
CA ASP A 407 22.69 -9.49 -6.14
C ASP A 407 23.90 -8.87 -5.41
N GLY A 408 24.08 -9.25 -4.14
CA GLY A 408 25.16 -8.73 -3.31
C GLY A 408 26.56 -9.12 -3.82
N VAL A 409 26.70 -10.25 -4.53
CA VAL A 409 27.97 -10.62 -5.17
C VAL A 409 28.30 -9.62 -6.27
N ALA A 410 27.32 -9.26 -7.10
CA ALA A 410 27.49 -8.26 -8.15
C ALA A 410 27.81 -6.88 -7.58
N VAL A 411 27.16 -6.49 -6.48
CA VAL A 411 27.44 -5.24 -5.75
C VAL A 411 28.88 -5.20 -5.25
N VAL A 412 29.32 -6.22 -4.49
CA VAL A 412 30.69 -6.31 -3.97
C VAL A 412 31.70 -6.27 -5.11
N THR A 413 31.45 -7.02 -6.18
CA THR A 413 32.31 -7.02 -7.37
C THR A 413 32.44 -5.63 -7.99
N GLY A 414 31.32 -4.91 -8.15
CA GLY A 414 31.28 -3.58 -8.72
C GLY A 414 32.05 -2.55 -7.90
N LEU A 415 31.79 -2.50 -6.59
CA LEU A 415 32.45 -1.58 -5.66
C LEU A 415 33.95 -1.88 -5.53
N ALA A 416 34.32 -3.17 -5.48
CA ALA A 416 35.72 -3.58 -5.43
C ALA A 416 36.49 -3.15 -6.68
N LEU A 417 35.89 -3.31 -7.87
CA LEU A 417 36.53 -2.89 -9.12
C LEU A 417 36.57 -1.39 -9.30
N GLN A 418 35.61 -0.65 -8.75
CA GLN A 418 35.66 0.81 -8.70
C GLN A 418 36.86 1.28 -7.85
N ALA A 419 37.02 0.72 -6.66
CA ALA A 419 38.15 1.02 -5.78
C ALA A 419 39.50 0.58 -6.40
N PHE A 420 39.53 -0.59 -7.04
CA PHE A 420 40.69 -1.09 -7.77
C PHE A 420 41.09 -0.13 -8.90
N ALA A 421 40.16 0.25 -9.79
CA ALA A 421 40.45 1.13 -10.92
C ALA A 421 40.90 2.54 -10.48
N ALA A 422 40.41 3.02 -9.34
CA ALA A 422 40.80 4.30 -8.76
C ALA A 422 42.20 4.30 -8.14
N ASN A 423 42.79 3.13 -7.87
CA ASN A 423 44.11 3.02 -7.29
C ASN A 423 45.20 3.37 -8.34
N PRO A 424 46.06 4.37 -8.09
CA PRO A 424 47.07 4.81 -9.06
C PRO A 424 48.13 3.74 -9.37
N GLN A 425 48.29 2.74 -8.50
CA GLN A 425 49.23 1.62 -8.70
C GLN A 425 48.70 0.55 -9.66
N VAL A 426 47.41 0.59 -10.02
CA VAL A 426 46.85 -0.35 -11.00
C VAL A 426 47.36 -0.02 -12.41
N PRO A 427 47.89 -1.00 -13.17
CA PRO A 427 48.34 -0.80 -14.53
C PRO A 427 47.23 -0.25 -15.44
N ASP A 428 47.54 0.72 -16.31
CA ASP A 428 46.54 1.36 -17.17
C ASP A 428 45.86 0.39 -18.14
N ALA A 429 46.54 -0.69 -18.53
CA ALA A 429 45.95 -1.78 -19.31
C ALA A 429 44.69 -2.38 -18.64
N LEU A 430 44.68 -2.44 -17.30
CA LEU A 430 43.57 -2.97 -16.51
C LEU A 430 42.48 -1.95 -16.21
N LYS A 431 42.69 -0.67 -16.55
CA LYS A 431 41.68 0.39 -16.42
C LYS A 431 40.82 0.55 -17.67
N SER A 432 41.15 -0.17 -18.75
CA SER A 432 40.32 -0.17 -19.96
C SER A 432 38.94 -0.80 -19.69
N GLN A 433 37.91 -0.34 -20.42
CA GLN A 433 36.56 -0.88 -20.27
C GLN A 433 36.50 -2.39 -20.52
N ALA A 434 37.26 -2.89 -21.50
CA ALA A 434 37.32 -4.32 -21.80
C ALA A 434 37.94 -5.12 -20.64
N ALA A 435 39.03 -4.63 -20.04
CA ALA A 435 39.65 -5.28 -18.91
C ALA A 435 38.77 -5.26 -17.66
N LEU A 436 38.11 -4.13 -17.36
CA LEU A 436 37.19 -4.04 -16.22
C LEU A 436 35.96 -4.92 -16.39
N THR A 437 35.44 -5.08 -17.62
CA THR A 437 34.35 -6.04 -17.88
C THR A 437 34.81 -7.48 -17.66
N ALA A 438 35.96 -7.88 -18.21
CA ALA A 438 36.49 -9.23 -18.03
C ALA A 438 36.81 -9.55 -16.55
N LEU A 439 37.44 -8.60 -15.84
CA LEU A 439 37.72 -8.72 -14.41
C LEU A 439 36.44 -8.77 -13.58
N ARG A 440 35.37 -8.07 -13.99
CA ARG A 440 34.06 -8.13 -13.32
C ARG A 440 33.47 -9.52 -13.41
N GLU A 441 33.45 -10.12 -14.58
CA GLU A 441 32.93 -11.48 -14.77
C GLU A 441 33.75 -12.50 -13.97
N ALA A 442 35.07 -12.39 -14.01
CA ALA A 442 35.98 -13.28 -13.29
C ALA A 442 35.87 -13.17 -11.77
N LEU A 443 35.91 -11.94 -11.24
CA LEU A 443 35.78 -11.69 -9.81
C LEU A 443 34.38 -12.09 -9.30
N TYR A 444 33.33 -11.82 -10.07
CA TYR A 444 31.98 -12.28 -9.73
C TYR A 444 31.93 -13.81 -9.62
N ALA A 445 32.52 -14.54 -10.56
CA ALA A 445 32.54 -16.00 -10.53
C ALA A 445 33.27 -16.55 -9.29
N ASP A 446 34.44 -15.97 -8.97
CA ASP A 446 35.24 -16.38 -7.81
C ASP A 446 34.54 -16.05 -6.47
N LEU A 447 33.93 -14.87 -6.35
CA LEU A 447 33.18 -14.46 -5.16
C LEU A 447 31.89 -15.27 -5.00
N LYS A 448 31.15 -15.53 -6.08
CA LYS A 448 29.95 -16.37 -6.06
C LYS A 448 30.27 -17.78 -5.59
N LYS A 449 31.42 -18.33 -6.01
CA LYS A 449 31.91 -19.64 -5.57
C LYS A 449 32.30 -19.64 -4.09
N ALA A 450 32.88 -18.55 -3.59
CA ALA A 450 33.20 -18.40 -2.17
C ALA A 450 31.93 -18.33 -1.33
N GLY A 451 30.93 -17.53 -1.74
CA GLY A 451 29.71 -17.32 -0.98
C GLY A 451 29.98 -16.74 0.43
N PRO A 452 28.99 -16.75 1.33
CA PRO A 452 29.10 -16.05 2.61
C PRO A 452 30.11 -16.66 3.60
N SER A 453 30.44 -17.95 3.44
CA SER A 453 31.26 -18.71 4.41
C SER A 453 32.46 -19.43 3.78
N GLY A 454 32.61 -19.43 2.46
CA GLY A 454 33.71 -20.12 1.78
C GLY A 454 34.97 -19.28 1.67
N ALA A 455 36.10 -19.96 1.51
CA ALA A 455 37.39 -19.31 1.27
C ALA A 455 37.45 -18.72 -0.14
N LEU A 456 37.89 -17.45 -0.24
CA LEU A 456 38.07 -16.80 -1.53
C LEU A 456 39.28 -17.37 -2.28
N VAL A 457 39.02 -17.93 -3.47
CA VAL A 457 40.05 -18.42 -4.40
C VAL A 457 39.88 -17.67 -5.72
N LEU A 458 40.87 -16.87 -6.10
CA LEU A 458 40.85 -15.97 -7.26
C LEU A 458 41.25 -16.67 -8.58
N GLY A 459 40.77 -17.90 -8.80
CA GLY A 459 41.19 -18.71 -9.94
C GLY A 459 40.76 -18.15 -11.30
N SER A 460 39.54 -17.61 -11.39
CA SER A 460 39.04 -17.00 -12.62
C SER A 460 39.75 -15.67 -12.88
N VAL A 461 39.96 -14.87 -11.83
CA VAL A 461 40.71 -13.61 -11.91
C VAL A 461 42.14 -13.86 -12.37
N ASP A 462 42.83 -14.86 -11.80
CA ASP A 462 44.21 -15.20 -12.17
C ASP A 462 44.31 -15.55 -13.67
N LEU A 463 43.34 -16.28 -14.22
CA LEU A 463 43.26 -16.58 -15.67
C LEU A 463 43.02 -15.32 -16.51
N THR A 464 42.14 -14.43 -16.07
CA THR A 464 41.87 -13.16 -16.76
C THR A 464 43.10 -12.27 -16.79
N LEU A 465 43.82 -12.14 -15.67
CA LEU A 465 45.06 -11.36 -15.59
C LEU A 465 46.15 -11.91 -16.51
N GLN A 466 46.31 -13.24 -16.57
CA GLN A 466 47.21 -13.90 -17.51
C GLN A 466 46.87 -13.55 -18.97
N GLY A 467 45.58 -13.48 -19.31
CA GLY A 467 45.11 -13.06 -20.64
C GLY A 467 45.53 -11.63 -21.01
N PHE A 468 45.76 -10.75 -20.03
CA PHE A 468 46.30 -9.40 -20.22
C PHE A 468 47.83 -9.33 -20.09
N GLY A 469 48.52 -10.47 -19.95
CA GLY A 469 49.97 -10.51 -19.76
C GLY A 469 50.43 -10.07 -18.37
N ILE A 470 49.54 -10.06 -17.38
CA ILE A 470 49.81 -9.62 -16.01
C ILE A 470 49.76 -10.84 -15.10
N GLY A 471 50.87 -11.13 -14.40
CA GLY A 471 51.00 -12.30 -13.54
C GLY A 471 51.60 -12.00 -12.17
N ASP A 472 51.67 -10.73 -11.76
CA ASP A 472 52.31 -10.35 -10.50
C ASP A 472 51.36 -10.43 -9.29
N ALA A 473 51.92 -10.83 -8.15
CA ALA A 473 51.19 -10.91 -6.88
C ALA A 473 50.73 -9.53 -6.37
N SER A 474 51.33 -8.45 -6.87
CA SER A 474 50.95 -7.07 -6.55
C SER A 474 49.56 -6.73 -7.05
N THR A 475 49.19 -7.10 -8.28
CA THR A 475 47.87 -6.81 -8.85
C THR A 475 46.77 -7.52 -8.08
N ARG A 476 47.01 -8.77 -7.68
CA ARG A 476 46.11 -9.51 -6.78
C ARG A 476 45.93 -8.81 -5.44
N THR A 477 47.02 -8.29 -4.87
CA THR A 477 46.99 -7.53 -3.62
C THR A 477 46.15 -6.26 -3.75
N LEU A 478 46.31 -5.52 -4.87
CA LEU A 478 45.51 -4.33 -5.15
C LEU A 478 44.01 -4.66 -5.30
N LEU A 479 43.67 -5.80 -5.90
CA LEU A 479 42.26 -6.24 -6.01
C LEU A 479 41.66 -6.59 -4.64
N LEU A 480 42.43 -7.28 -3.78
CA LEU A 480 42.01 -7.58 -2.41
C LEU A 480 41.85 -6.30 -1.57
N GLN A 481 42.72 -5.30 -1.76
CA GLN A 481 42.54 -3.97 -1.16
C GLN A 481 41.26 -3.30 -1.68
N GLY A 482 40.96 -3.43 -2.98
CA GLY A 482 39.71 -2.96 -3.56
C GLY A 482 38.47 -3.58 -2.91
N LEU A 483 38.49 -4.89 -2.64
CA LEU A 483 37.40 -5.56 -1.90
C LEU A 483 37.21 -4.97 -0.50
N GLN A 484 38.30 -4.77 0.24
CA GLN A 484 38.25 -4.20 1.60
C GLN A 484 37.78 -2.74 1.61
N ALA A 485 38.21 -1.94 0.64
CA ALA A 485 37.78 -0.55 0.50
C ALA A 485 36.34 -0.43 -0.03
N GLY A 486 35.86 -1.43 -0.77
CA GLY A 486 34.53 -1.45 -1.38
C GLY A 486 33.43 -1.68 -0.35
N VAL A 487 33.44 -2.81 0.34
CA VAL A 487 32.48 -3.16 1.42
C VAL A 487 33.20 -4.06 2.43
N THR A 488 33.10 -3.78 3.74
CA THR A 488 33.71 -4.62 4.77
C THR A 488 32.74 -4.90 5.93
N PRO A 489 32.55 -6.17 6.34
CA PRO A 489 33.06 -7.40 5.70
C PRO A 489 32.28 -7.76 4.43
N TYR A 490 32.96 -7.90 3.28
CA TYR A 490 32.29 -8.22 2.00
C TYR A 490 31.63 -9.60 1.99
N GLN A 491 32.12 -10.55 2.80
CA GLN A 491 31.62 -11.93 2.83
C GLN A 491 30.13 -11.99 3.17
N ALA A 492 29.67 -11.14 4.11
CA ALA A 492 28.27 -11.08 4.50
C ALA A 492 27.35 -10.75 3.31
N PHE A 493 27.86 -10.04 2.31
CA PHE A 493 27.14 -9.62 1.11
C PHE A 493 27.24 -10.60 -0.06
N LEU A 494 27.95 -11.73 0.04
CA LEU A 494 28.14 -12.67 -1.06
C LEU A 494 26.92 -13.60 -1.30
N GLN A 495 25.75 -13.00 -1.42
CA GLN A 495 24.46 -13.65 -1.66
C GLN A 495 23.43 -12.65 -2.18
N THR A 496 22.27 -13.15 -2.62
CA THR A 496 21.13 -12.31 -3.01
C THR A 496 20.35 -11.87 -1.78
N PHE A 497 19.93 -10.61 -1.77
CA PHE A 497 19.11 -10.00 -0.73
C PHE A 497 17.78 -9.56 -1.29
N LEU A 498 16.72 -9.77 -0.51
CA LEU A 498 15.39 -9.21 -0.72
C LEU A 498 15.29 -7.92 0.07
N LEU A 499 14.82 -6.84 -0.56
CA LEU A 499 14.85 -5.52 0.08
C LEU A 499 13.74 -5.34 1.10
N ASN A 500 12.54 -5.89 0.83
CA ASN A 500 11.40 -5.83 1.72
C ASN A 500 10.66 -7.18 1.73
N ALA A 501 10.75 -7.90 2.85
CA ALA A 501 10.09 -9.16 3.16
C ALA A 501 8.88 -8.99 4.09
N ASP A 502 8.49 -7.75 4.43
CA ASP A 502 7.13 -7.49 4.91
C ASP A 502 6.10 -7.69 3.78
N GLN A 503 6.49 -7.38 2.54
CA GLN A 503 5.68 -7.60 1.35
C GLN A 503 5.66 -9.07 0.89
N TRP A 504 5.05 -9.34 -0.27
CA TRP A 504 4.96 -10.68 -0.88
C TRP A 504 6.31 -11.37 -1.15
N ASP A 505 7.41 -10.62 -1.14
CA ASP A 505 8.76 -11.20 -1.21
C ASP A 505 9.14 -12.03 0.01
N GLY A 506 8.53 -11.75 1.17
CA GLY A 506 8.66 -12.55 2.39
C GLY A 506 7.83 -13.83 2.38
N TYR A 507 6.75 -13.88 1.60
CA TYR A 507 5.74 -14.94 1.60
C TYR A 507 5.69 -15.65 0.23
N ASN A 508 6.87 -16.06 -0.23
CA ASN A 508 7.11 -16.53 -1.59
C ASN A 508 6.30 -17.80 -1.94
N ALA A 509 6.14 -18.71 -0.99
CA ALA A 509 5.37 -19.95 -1.17
C ALA A 509 3.88 -19.67 -1.44
N GLU A 510 3.27 -18.74 -0.69
CA GLU A 510 1.89 -18.36 -0.96
C GLU A 510 1.76 -17.59 -2.27
N ARG A 511 2.68 -16.66 -2.56
CA ARG A 511 2.70 -15.96 -3.87
C ARG A 511 2.72 -16.96 -5.03
N LYS A 512 3.64 -17.94 -5.00
CA LYS A 512 3.74 -19.00 -6.02
C LYS A 512 2.44 -19.80 -6.12
N ALA A 513 1.79 -20.12 -5.00
CA ALA A 513 0.52 -20.85 -5.01
C ALA A 513 -0.62 -20.05 -5.66
N LEU A 514 -0.69 -18.74 -5.44
CA LEU A 514 -1.68 -17.86 -6.09
C LEU A 514 -1.44 -17.76 -7.60
N LEU A 515 -0.19 -17.57 -8.02
CA LEU A 515 0.16 -17.48 -9.44
C LEU A 515 -0.05 -18.82 -10.17
N ALA A 516 0.29 -19.93 -9.52
CA ALA A 516 0.02 -21.27 -10.04
C ALA A 516 -1.49 -21.51 -10.21
N HIS A 517 -2.33 -21.02 -9.30
CA HIS A 517 -3.80 -21.08 -9.47
C HIS A 517 -4.27 -20.32 -10.71
N LEU A 518 -3.73 -19.11 -10.95
CA LEU A 518 -4.08 -18.35 -12.16
C LEU A 518 -3.68 -19.12 -13.44
N GLN A 519 -2.45 -19.63 -13.49
CA GLN A 519 -1.96 -20.40 -14.64
C GLN A 519 -2.76 -21.68 -14.86
N ALA A 520 -3.00 -22.47 -13.81
CA ALA A 520 -3.75 -23.73 -13.89
C ALA A 520 -5.20 -23.57 -14.36
N ASN A 521 -5.78 -22.36 -14.19
CA ASN A 521 -7.13 -22.05 -14.64
C ASN A 521 -7.16 -21.12 -15.88
N ASN A 522 -6.03 -20.91 -16.56
CA ASN A 522 -5.89 -20.05 -17.74
C ASN A 522 -6.39 -18.60 -17.52
N ILE A 523 -6.12 -18.04 -16.34
CA ILE A 523 -6.52 -16.69 -15.96
C ILE A 523 -5.36 -15.73 -16.24
N GLY A 524 -5.34 -15.11 -17.43
CA GLY A 524 -4.27 -14.19 -17.85
C GLY A 524 -4.62 -12.70 -17.82
N ASN A 525 -5.79 -12.33 -17.31
CA ASN A 525 -6.31 -10.96 -17.35
C ASN A 525 -6.32 -10.25 -15.99
N VAL A 526 -5.30 -10.50 -15.17
CA VAL A 526 -5.19 -9.97 -13.80
C VAL A 526 -4.24 -8.78 -13.75
N VAL A 527 -4.69 -7.69 -13.10
CA VAL A 527 -3.87 -6.50 -12.79
C VAL A 527 -4.03 -6.17 -11.31
N ALA A 528 -2.96 -6.26 -10.53
CA ALA A 528 -2.93 -5.78 -9.16
C ALA A 528 -2.79 -4.25 -9.10
N LEU A 529 -3.40 -3.69 -8.07
CA LEU A 529 -3.29 -2.29 -7.65
C LEU A 529 -2.78 -2.33 -6.21
N THR A 530 -1.57 -1.82 -5.98
CA THR A 530 -0.84 -1.93 -4.71
C THR A 530 -0.30 -0.58 -4.23
N GLY A 531 0.01 -0.48 -2.93
CA GLY A 531 0.52 0.71 -2.26
C GLY A 531 1.73 0.39 -1.38
N ASP A 532 1.69 0.83 -0.11
CA ASP A 532 2.68 0.58 0.96
C ASP A 532 4.07 1.15 0.71
N ILE A 533 4.73 0.80 -0.39
CA ILE A 533 6.18 0.98 -0.57
C ILE A 533 6.63 2.43 -0.83
N HIS A 534 5.71 3.39 -0.90
CA HIS A 534 5.97 4.81 -1.18
C HIS A 534 6.81 5.07 -2.45
N ALA A 535 6.53 4.31 -3.52
CA ALA A 535 7.16 4.47 -4.84
C ALA A 535 6.19 4.11 -5.97
N PHE A 536 6.41 4.67 -7.17
CA PHE A 536 5.71 4.21 -8.36
C PHE A 536 6.46 3.06 -9.02
N PHE A 537 5.84 1.89 -9.08
CA PHE A 537 6.34 0.73 -9.83
C PHE A 537 5.30 0.20 -10.81
N ALA A 538 5.78 -0.40 -11.89
CA ALA A 538 4.94 -1.22 -12.77
C ALA A 538 5.76 -2.34 -13.39
N GLY A 539 5.17 -3.54 -13.46
CA GLY A 539 5.82 -4.68 -14.08
C GLY A 539 4.96 -5.94 -14.10
N PRO A 540 5.35 -6.95 -14.89
CA PRO A 540 4.83 -8.29 -14.75
C PRO A 540 5.24 -8.93 -13.41
N VAL A 541 4.29 -9.62 -12.78
CA VAL A 541 4.53 -10.55 -11.68
C VAL A 541 4.87 -11.92 -12.24
N MET A 542 6.00 -12.48 -11.80
CA MET A 542 6.52 -13.75 -12.30
C MET A 542 5.98 -14.94 -11.52
N ALA A 543 5.64 -16.03 -12.21
CA ALA A 543 5.20 -17.30 -11.62
C ALA A 543 6.19 -17.79 -10.54
N ASP A 544 7.48 -17.66 -10.84
CA ASP A 544 8.59 -17.88 -9.93
C ASP A 544 9.74 -16.94 -10.31
N TYR A 545 10.05 -15.98 -9.45
CA TYR A 545 11.19 -15.06 -9.64
C TYR A 545 12.55 -15.76 -9.51
N ASP A 546 12.60 -16.91 -8.85
CA ASP A 546 13.83 -17.66 -8.57
C ASP A 546 14.12 -18.68 -9.70
N ALA A 547 13.20 -18.84 -10.66
CA ALA A 547 13.39 -19.70 -11.82
C ALA A 547 14.48 -19.16 -12.76
N ALA A 548 15.17 -20.05 -13.49
CA ALA A 548 16.19 -19.65 -14.47
C ALA A 548 15.63 -18.74 -15.57
N ASN A 549 14.35 -18.93 -15.93
CA ASN A 549 13.60 -18.09 -16.85
C ASN A 549 12.25 -17.73 -16.21
N PRO A 550 12.16 -16.65 -15.42
CA PRO A 550 10.91 -16.24 -14.79
C PRO A 550 9.83 -15.94 -15.84
N ALA A 551 8.67 -16.56 -15.72
CA ALA A 551 7.56 -16.42 -16.66
C ALA A 551 6.48 -15.46 -16.09
N PRO A 552 6.03 -14.44 -16.84
CA PRO A 552 5.04 -13.49 -16.36
C PRO A 552 3.63 -14.12 -16.29
N VAL A 553 2.84 -13.74 -15.29
CA VAL A 553 1.49 -14.30 -15.03
C VAL A 553 0.41 -13.21 -14.97
N MET A 554 0.73 -12.09 -14.34
CA MET A 554 -0.16 -10.95 -14.16
C MET A 554 0.65 -9.66 -14.12
N VAL A 555 -0.01 -8.51 -14.03
CA VAL A 555 0.65 -7.21 -13.85
C VAL A 555 0.42 -6.71 -12.43
N ASP A 556 1.38 -5.96 -11.89
CA ASP A 556 1.19 -5.16 -10.68
C ASP A 556 1.53 -3.70 -10.96
N LEU A 557 0.66 -2.81 -10.48
CA LEU A 557 0.75 -1.36 -10.60
C LEU A 557 0.76 -0.78 -9.19
N VAL A 558 1.90 -0.20 -8.80
CA VAL A 558 2.15 0.26 -7.44
C VAL A 558 2.08 1.78 -7.40
N THR A 559 1.22 2.34 -6.54
CA THR A 559 1.16 3.79 -6.31
C THR A 559 2.17 4.22 -5.25
N ALA A 560 2.76 5.40 -5.44
CA ALA A 560 3.47 6.08 -4.36
C ALA A 560 2.48 6.53 -3.27
N GLY A 561 3.02 6.87 -2.10
CA GLY A 561 2.25 7.51 -1.05
C GLY A 561 1.81 8.91 -1.47
N VAL A 562 0.61 9.32 -1.07
CA VAL A 562 0.11 10.68 -1.34
C VAL A 562 1.00 11.73 -0.68
N SER A 563 1.45 11.48 0.55
CA SER A 563 2.33 12.39 1.29
C SER A 563 3.42 11.69 2.09
N SER A 564 3.33 10.39 2.34
CA SER A 564 4.36 9.70 3.12
C SER A 564 5.76 9.79 2.46
N ASN A 565 6.79 9.70 3.30
CA ASN A 565 8.19 9.82 2.85
C ASN A 565 8.53 8.76 1.79
N SER A 566 9.26 9.14 0.74
CA SER A 566 9.51 8.26 -0.41
C SER A 566 10.41 7.08 -0.06
N LEU A 567 10.33 5.99 -0.82
CA LEU A 567 11.22 4.84 -0.66
C LEU A 567 12.71 5.24 -0.69
N LEU A 568 13.07 6.18 -1.56
CA LEU A 568 14.42 6.73 -1.63
C LEU A 568 14.86 7.32 -0.28
N SER A 569 13.98 8.06 0.39
CA SER A 569 14.32 8.74 1.64
C SER A 569 14.69 7.76 2.75
N TYR A 570 14.02 6.61 2.85
CA TYR A 570 14.36 5.55 3.80
C TYR A 570 15.73 4.94 3.52
N PHE A 571 15.97 4.50 2.29
CA PHE A 571 17.26 3.91 1.93
C PHE A 571 18.41 4.92 2.02
N LYS A 572 18.13 6.20 1.73
CA LYS A 572 19.10 7.28 1.89
C LYS A 572 19.47 7.49 3.35
N ALA A 573 18.50 7.50 4.27
CA ALA A 573 18.77 7.60 5.71
C ALA A 573 19.66 6.44 6.17
N VAL A 574 19.35 5.20 5.78
CA VAL A 574 20.15 4.01 6.14
C VAL A 574 21.60 4.14 5.68
N VAL A 575 21.87 4.46 4.41
CA VAL A 575 23.26 4.58 3.91
C VAL A 575 23.99 5.84 4.39
N ASP A 576 23.29 6.79 5.02
CA ASP A 576 23.89 7.98 5.61
C ASP A 576 24.19 7.82 7.09
N GLU A 577 23.36 7.07 7.82
CA GLU A 577 23.38 6.97 9.27
C GLU A 577 24.00 5.66 9.78
N ASP A 578 23.87 4.56 9.03
CA ASP A 578 24.42 3.26 9.40
C ASP A 578 25.79 3.00 8.72
N PRO A 579 26.89 2.95 9.49
CA PRO A 579 28.22 2.65 8.96
C PRO A 579 28.31 1.31 8.21
N GLN A 580 27.47 0.33 8.54
CA GLN A 580 27.43 -0.97 7.86
C GLN A 580 26.98 -0.85 6.40
N PHE A 581 26.14 0.13 6.09
CA PHE A 581 25.56 0.33 4.75
C PHE A 581 26.15 1.53 4.00
N ALA A 582 27.00 2.33 4.65
CA ALA A 582 27.59 3.54 4.07
C ALA A 582 28.27 3.32 2.70
N ALA A 583 28.92 2.18 2.51
CA ALA A 583 29.54 1.78 1.25
C ALA A 583 28.55 1.59 0.09
N LEU A 584 27.28 1.33 0.37
CA LEU A 584 26.23 1.12 -0.64
C LEU A 584 25.66 2.43 -1.17
N LYS A 585 26.05 3.57 -0.60
CA LYS A 585 25.55 4.90 -0.98
C LYS A 585 25.47 5.13 -2.50
N PRO A 586 26.48 4.80 -3.34
CA PRO A 586 26.41 5.02 -4.79
C PRO A 586 25.27 4.25 -5.48
N LEU A 587 24.75 3.17 -4.87
CA LEU A 587 23.62 2.41 -5.39
C LEU A 587 22.27 3.07 -5.10
N ILE A 588 22.21 3.97 -4.11
CA ILE A 588 21.00 4.66 -3.67
C ILE A 588 20.97 6.08 -4.24
N TYR A 589 22.04 6.84 -4.03
CA TYR A 589 22.16 8.18 -4.56
C TYR A 589 23.63 8.62 -4.76
N GLN A 590 23.80 9.66 -5.57
CA GLN A 590 25.05 10.41 -5.69
C GLN A 590 24.79 11.89 -5.43
N THR A 591 25.85 12.64 -5.12
CA THR A 591 25.78 14.09 -5.01
C THR A 591 26.55 14.70 -6.18
N ASP A 592 25.90 15.56 -6.95
CA ASP A 592 26.55 16.26 -8.06
C ASP A 592 27.49 17.38 -7.56
N SER A 593 28.21 18.03 -8.48
CA SER A 593 29.14 19.12 -8.15
C SER A 593 28.47 20.35 -7.52
N ASN A 594 27.14 20.48 -7.64
CA ASN A 594 26.35 21.57 -7.08
C ASN A 594 25.70 21.18 -5.74
N GLY A 595 25.96 19.97 -5.23
CA GLY A 595 25.37 19.47 -3.99
C GLY A 595 23.97 18.87 -4.15
N GLN A 596 23.47 18.67 -5.37
CA GLN A 596 22.16 18.06 -5.60
C GLN A 596 22.22 16.54 -5.53
N THR A 597 21.21 15.95 -4.89
CA THR A 597 21.02 14.50 -4.83
C THR A 597 20.54 13.97 -6.18
N LEU A 598 21.33 13.09 -6.79
CA LEU A 598 20.96 12.30 -7.96
C LEU A 598 20.50 10.90 -7.50
N ASN A 599 19.24 10.57 -7.74
CA ASN A 599 18.67 9.25 -7.43
C ASN A 599 19.24 8.17 -8.38
N THR A 600 20.16 7.34 -7.88
CA THR A 600 20.68 6.17 -8.61
C THR A 600 19.87 4.90 -8.32
N PHE A 601 19.05 4.90 -7.27
CA PHE A 601 18.30 3.74 -6.81
C PHE A 601 17.35 3.18 -7.86
N ASN A 602 16.68 4.04 -8.65
CA ASN A 602 15.84 3.61 -9.76
C ASN A 602 16.60 2.73 -10.77
N GLY A 603 17.86 3.07 -11.06
CA GLY A 603 18.73 2.30 -11.95
C GLY A 603 19.14 0.97 -11.31
N THR A 604 19.58 1.02 -10.05
CA THR A 604 19.95 -0.16 -9.26
C THR A 604 18.83 -1.19 -9.20
N LEU A 605 17.60 -0.75 -8.88
CA LEU A 605 16.44 -1.66 -8.83
C LEU A 605 16.20 -2.32 -10.18
N ARG A 606 16.13 -1.56 -11.27
CA ARG A 606 15.89 -2.13 -12.61
C ARG A 606 17.02 -3.03 -13.11
N GLN A 607 18.26 -2.78 -12.69
CA GLN A 607 19.39 -3.64 -13.01
C GLN A 607 19.22 -5.04 -12.41
N PHE A 608 18.81 -5.14 -11.14
CA PHE A 608 18.66 -6.42 -10.46
C PHE A 608 17.27 -7.05 -10.58
N ASN A 609 16.30 -6.28 -11.07
CA ASN A 609 14.89 -6.66 -11.18
C ASN A 609 14.37 -6.30 -12.58
N PRO A 610 14.74 -7.05 -13.63
CA PRO A 610 14.39 -6.71 -15.02
C PRO A 610 12.87 -6.71 -15.32
N TRP A 611 12.07 -7.27 -14.41
CA TRP A 611 10.61 -7.21 -14.42
C TRP A 611 10.04 -5.86 -13.96
N LEU A 612 10.79 -5.04 -13.23
CA LEU A 612 10.40 -3.65 -12.94
C LEU A 612 10.55 -2.81 -14.21
N ARG A 613 9.49 -2.76 -15.03
CA ARG A 613 9.47 -1.97 -16.28
C ARG A 613 9.49 -0.47 -16.00
N HIS A 614 8.84 -0.04 -14.92
CA HIS A 614 8.91 1.31 -14.40
C HIS A 614 9.34 1.30 -12.94
N ALA A 615 10.21 2.26 -12.59
CA ALA A 615 10.55 2.54 -11.20
C ALA A 615 10.82 4.04 -10.98
N ASP A 616 10.09 4.61 -10.03
CA ASP A 616 10.34 5.92 -9.43
C ASP A 616 10.23 5.83 -7.90
N THR A 617 11.38 5.66 -7.25
CA THR A 617 11.55 5.50 -5.80
C THR A 617 11.44 6.80 -5.03
N ASP A 618 11.43 7.95 -5.71
CA ASP A 618 11.44 9.26 -5.05
C ASP A 618 10.18 10.05 -5.40
N ALA A 619 9.02 9.52 -5.04
CA ALA A 619 7.75 10.09 -5.45
C ALA A 619 6.78 10.20 -4.27
N GLN A 620 6.02 11.30 -4.29
CA GLN A 620 4.69 11.39 -3.70
C GLN A 620 3.68 11.56 -4.83
N GLY A 621 2.46 11.04 -4.67
CA GLY A 621 1.42 11.22 -5.66
C GLY A 621 0.30 10.19 -5.61
N TYR A 622 -0.33 9.97 -6.77
CA TYR A 622 -1.42 9.03 -6.94
C TYR A 622 -1.44 8.46 -8.37
N ALA A 623 -2.23 7.42 -8.58
CA ALA A 623 -2.39 6.78 -9.87
C ALA A 623 -3.82 6.96 -10.41
N LEU A 624 -3.94 7.30 -11.70
CA LEU A 624 -5.22 7.34 -12.42
C LEU A 624 -5.30 6.23 -13.44
N VAL A 625 -6.36 5.44 -13.38
CA VAL A 625 -6.62 4.34 -14.30
C VAL A 625 -7.79 4.67 -15.20
N THR A 626 -7.59 4.47 -16.50
CA THR A 626 -8.65 4.41 -17.50
C THR A 626 -8.55 3.06 -18.21
N LEU A 627 -9.62 2.26 -18.18
CA LEU A 627 -9.64 0.96 -18.86
C LEU A 627 -10.88 0.79 -19.72
N ASP A 628 -10.70 0.14 -20.87
CA ASP A 628 -11.75 -0.31 -21.79
C ASP A 628 -11.59 -1.81 -22.10
N ALA A 629 -12.39 -2.35 -23.02
CA ALA A 629 -12.35 -3.78 -23.34
C ALA A 629 -11.02 -4.29 -23.92
N THR A 630 -10.11 -3.39 -24.31
CA THR A 630 -8.87 -3.71 -25.03
C THR A 630 -7.61 -3.32 -24.28
N ARG A 631 -7.67 -2.27 -23.44
CA ARG A 631 -6.50 -1.69 -22.80
C ARG A 631 -6.84 -1.08 -21.43
N LEU A 632 -5.90 -1.24 -20.50
CA LEU A 632 -5.80 -0.46 -19.27
C LEU A 632 -4.65 0.53 -19.43
N SER A 633 -4.89 1.80 -19.09
CA SER A 633 -3.89 2.87 -19.04
C SER A 633 -3.83 3.41 -17.62
N CYS A 634 -2.67 3.35 -16.99
CA CYS A 634 -2.40 3.90 -15.67
C CYS A 634 -1.44 5.08 -15.79
N GLU A 635 -1.86 6.26 -15.34
CA GLU A 635 -1.04 7.46 -15.27
C GLU A 635 -0.60 7.67 -13.82
N PHE A 636 0.69 7.46 -13.56
CA PHE A 636 1.32 7.85 -12.30
C PHE A 636 1.55 9.36 -12.30
N ARG A 637 0.95 10.06 -11.33
CA ARG A 637 1.06 11.52 -11.19
C ARG A 637 1.90 11.84 -9.98
N LYS A 638 3.16 12.19 -10.23
CA LYS A 638 4.09 12.64 -9.21
C LYS A 638 3.87 14.11 -8.91
N VAL A 639 3.72 14.46 -7.63
CA VAL A 639 3.56 15.86 -7.20
C VAL A 639 4.90 16.55 -6.99
N LYS A 640 4.89 17.89 -7.10
CA LYS A 640 6.01 18.75 -6.72
C LYS A 640 6.27 18.59 -5.22
N PRO A 641 7.53 18.72 -4.77
CA PRO A 641 7.84 18.65 -3.34
C PRO A 641 7.31 19.87 -2.57
N LEU A 642 7.16 19.70 -1.27
CA LEU A 642 6.93 20.79 -0.32
C LEU A 642 8.11 21.77 -0.34
N SER A 643 7.84 23.08 -0.39
CA SER A 643 8.89 24.11 -0.34
C SER A 643 8.69 25.03 0.85
N GLY A 644 9.66 25.06 1.77
CA GLY A 644 9.63 25.98 2.91
C GLY A 644 8.45 25.77 3.89
N GLY A 645 7.79 24.61 3.88
CA GLY A 645 6.56 24.38 4.67
C GLY A 645 5.27 24.83 3.96
N VAL A 646 5.36 25.17 2.67
CA VAL A 646 4.23 25.60 1.83
C VAL A 646 4.01 24.57 0.73
N ALA A 647 2.76 24.11 0.61
CA ALA A 647 2.34 23.22 -0.46
C ALA A 647 2.50 23.91 -1.84
N PRO A 648 2.81 23.16 -2.91
CA PRO A 648 2.98 23.73 -4.24
C PRO A 648 1.67 24.32 -4.77
N ALA A 649 1.77 25.38 -5.56
CA ALA A 649 0.62 25.92 -6.29
C ALA A 649 0.10 24.92 -7.33
N GLN A 650 -1.21 24.97 -7.58
CA GLN A 650 -1.86 24.14 -8.60
C GLN A 650 -1.40 24.49 -10.03
N PRO A 651 -1.25 23.49 -10.93
CA PRO A 651 -1.31 22.06 -10.65
C PRO A 651 -0.14 21.60 -9.78
N ALA A 652 -0.42 20.82 -8.73
CA ALA A 652 0.57 20.22 -7.86
C ALA A 652 1.39 19.12 -8.57
N THR A 653 0.82 18.48 -9.59
CA THR A 653 1.47 17.46 -10.43
C THR A 653 2.71 18.05 -11.11
N ALA A 654 3.87 17.48 -10.81
CA ALA A 654 5.16 17.80 -11.42
C ALA A 654 5.38 17.05 -12.72
N SER A 655 5.01 15.77 -12.75
CA SER A 655 5.21 14.91 -13.92
C SER A 655 4.17 13.79 -13.98
N ARG A 656 4.01 13.23 -15.18
CA ARG A 656 3.09 12.14 -15.47
C ARG A 656 3.86 11.03 -16.16
N LYS A 657 3.66 9.79 -15.73
CA LYS A 657 4.19 8.61 -16.42
C LYS A 657 3.05 7.65 -16.70
N THR A 658 2.83 7.36 -17.97
CA THR A 658 1.77 6.44 -18.40
C THR A 658 2.35 5.05 -18.63
N VAL A 659 1.71 4.05 -18.03
CA VAL A 659 1.93 2.63 -18.33
C VAL A 659 0.66 2.02 -18.88
N THR A 660 0.77 1.12 -19.85
CA THR A 660 -0.38 0.47 -20.47
C THR A 660 -0.25 -1.04 -20.46
N VAL A 661 -1.39 -1.71 -20.33
CA VAL A 661 -1.54 -3.16 -20.35
C VAL A 661 -2.62 -3.49 -21.37
N ARG A 662 -2.37 -4.47 -22.25
CA ARG A 662 -3.39 -4.98 -23.17
C ARG A 662 -4.25 -6.02 -22.46
N ALA A 663 -5.55 -6.06 -22.76
CA ALA A 663 -6.45 -7.05 -22.19
C ALA A 663 -5.94 -8.48 -22.45
N GLY A 664 -5.92 -9.31 -21.40
CA GLY A 664 -5.42 -10.69 -21.47
C GLY A 664 -3.90 -10.84 -21.61
N SER A 665 -3.12 -9.78 -21.40
CA SER A 665 -1.66 -9.80 -21.41
C SER A 665 -1.08 -9.47 -20.05
N SER A 666 0.05 -10.07 -19.72
CA SER A 666 0.90 -9.71 -18.59
C SER A 666 2.03 -8.73 -18.96
N GLU A 667 2.08 -8.28 -20.21
CA GLU A 667 3.08 -7.30 -20.66
C GLU A 667 2.71 -5.87 -20.26
N VAL A 668 3.70 -5.13 -19.78
CA VAL A 668 3.59 -3.71 -19.40
C VAL A 668 4.39 -2.87 -20.37
N ASP A 669 3.69 -1.98 -21.07
CA ASP A 669 4.30 -0.98 -21.95
C ASP A 669 4.40 0.35 -21.21
N VAL A 670 5.62 0.86 -21.05
CA VAL A 670 5.88 2.14 -20.39
C VAL A 670 5.98 3.19 -21.47
N GLY A 671 4.97 4.06 -21.56
CA GLY A 671 4.97 5.16 -22.53
C GLY A 671 6.24 6.00 -22.41
N GLY A 672 6.86 6.27 -23.58
CA GLY A 672 8.09 7.07 -23.71
C GLY A 672 8.00 8.39 -22.98
#